data_AF-A0A0D2BMK7-F1
#
_entry.id   AF-A0A0D2BMK7-F1
#
_cell.length_a   1.000
_cell.length_b   1.000
_cell.length_c   1.000
_cell.angle_alpha   90.00
_cell.angle_beta   90.00
_cell.angle_gamma   90.00
#
_symmetry.space_group_name_H-M   'P 1'
#
loop_
_entity.id
_entity.type
_entity.pdbx_description
1 polymer ?
#
loop_
_entity_poly.entity_id
_entity_poly.type
_entity_poly.pdbx_seq_one_letter_code
_entity_poly.pdbx_strand_id
1 'polypeptide(L)'
;MAEPQSPLRSDATKTPTKPRSNPRPSFKVGGYSQRDIQTPPSHAAQPRANFEKTISFSGRRMIHTPIPSTKTASPQPPNINPSEPPPQSSDAPLFVHQTPADILNAEVIPPSKKRKCEQKRAVARSTKKRTTTVLRPSRPLKISDQVNGDVWHLILGYCEPKQLLEAKLISKDFNTRLNKHSTIWRKSRLDHFGKDIPECPTGLTEQQYVYLLVGRGCQNPNCPRDQTVRVAWVFQLRLCADCFKQKTIRVEDLLEHRRHFINPDPNQPADPSPLWGSLLSDLLPQARTDGRRYGGPRVVDVSRNMWTQDVWRQYVFLESAYTKLETEYLALRQTNPTNTVVKEWLERTYEKVMAFMKEAAELEKWNATQSQDKPDYYQIRGDFFEERAAALNPPIEHDVLWNMAAFRNFLKIQSPPTERSWARLQSQILPYRQQAEQVLEYKEMMDDAPLSYEDVDGPSRDTLRLWMDLKRHRQVRKRVPCYFQPEQSFVLRLAQKELQRCLDSGIADEDLLLLTLHNVYVAYQQLEHRPIGLNYDGTRGPYQLSLDDARMIVEDVIEAKIDPTSQRGSMVFSQLRCRGCRRRDFTKTWSFTDAFEHILNTHAMLVGEGIEFWRFAVPFIREQADWRPTPDEVNAAKSIDRFPWYSLPWPECLPLVPVHREPWKLDKWQPSTSETYIELEKPPTISAFQGRAPASNSFAKTDFVGNIRFAAQVLNGARLNDECQMKIALTYAMERWKLILWTKPPLDLFSSSMAAIQEVNPTISLQFRCGICVKEGVVNQNARQVKYRIAADDLLAHWRTKHQDQLDWTEAINLPSDNEVERILDKADTKLQQEKDAAHQRKARMDEDIRKRPKLKNNVVINSRLARDVFDELFPRTG
;
A
#
# COMPACT_ATOMS: atom_id res chain seq x y z
N MET A 1 -21.77 -81.35 -26.21
CA MET A 1 -20.63 -81.77 -27.07
C MET A 1 -19.97 -80.53 -27.61
N ALA A 2 -18.65 -80.58 -27.81
CA ALA A 2 -17.78 -79.52 -28.35
C ALA A 2 -17.67 -78.21 -27.54
N GLU A 3 -16.55 -78.05 -26.85
CA GLU A 3 -15.98 -76.74 -26.49
C GLU A 3 -15.49 -76.00 -27.76
N PRO A 4 -15.13 -74.72 -27.63
CA PRO A 4 -13.85 -74.29 -28.19
C PRO A 4 -12.98 -73.54 -27.17
N GLN A 5 -11.67 -73.84 -27.18
CA GLN A 5 -10.65 -73.14 -26.41
C GLN A 5 -9.81 -72.21 -27.29
N SER A 6 -9.37 -71.08 -26.71
CA SER A 6 -8.07 -70.41 -27.00
C SER A 6 -7.93 -69.70 -28.37
N PRO A 7 -7.18 -68.56 -28.46
CA PRO A 7 -5.84 -68.38 -27.90
C PRO A 7 -5.58 -67.11 -27.07
N LEU A 8 -4.37 -67.08 -26.47
CA LEU A 8 -3.81 -66.08 -25.57
C LEU A 8 -2.66 -65.28 -26.22
N ARG A 9 -2.52 -64.01 -25.77
CA ARG A 9 -1.29 -63.19 -25.68
C ARG A 9 -0.45 -62.84 -26.92
N SER A 10 -0.24 -61.53 -27.11
CA SER A 10 1.09 -60.90 -26.93
C SER A 10 0.97 -59.38 -26.71
N ASP A 11 1.90 -58.79 -25.96
CA ASP A 11 1.85 -57.41 -25.44
C ASP A 11 2.21 -56.29 -26.45
N ALA A 12 1.71 -55.07 -26.18
CA ALA A 12 2.38 -53.82 -26.56
C ALA A 12 2.05 -52.68 -25.57
N THR A 13 3.08 -51.98 -25.11
CA THR A 13 3.04 -50.94 -24.07
C THR A 13 2.48 -49.59 -24.56
N LYS A 14 1.75 -48.87 -23.70
CA LYS A 14 1.46 -47.42 -23.87
C LYS A 14 1.61 -46.66 -22.56
N THR A 15 2.43 -45.62 -22.59
CA THR A 15 2.66 -44.65 -21.51
C THR A 15 1.56 -43.58 -21.48
N PRO A 16 1.13 -43.10 -20.30
CA PRO A 16 0.16 -42.00 -20.21
C PRO A 16 0.85 -40.62 -20.33
N THR A 17 0.36 -39.81 -21.27
CA THR A 17 0.80 -38.42 -21.49
C THR A 17 0.25 -37.44 -20.45
N LYS A 18 1.09 -36.50 -19.99
CA LYS A 18 0.72 -35.45 -19.03
C LYS A 18 -0.28 -34.44 -19.62
N PRO A 19 -1.23 -33.90 -18.82
CA PRO A 19 -2.08 -32.79 -19.25
C PRO A 19 -1.29 -31.46 -19.32
N ARG A 20 -1.61 -30.63 -20.32
CA ARG A 20 -1.00 -29.30 -20.53
C ARG A 20 -1.60 -28.27 -19.58
N SER A 21 -0.75 -27.50 -18.90
CA SER A 21 -1.15 -26.31 -18.13
C SER A 21 -1.12 -25.06 -19.01
N ASN A 22 -2.27 -24.43 -19.25
CA ASN A 22 -2.33 -23.12 -19.90
C ASN A 22 -2.11 -21.99 -18.87
N PRO A 23 -1.27 -20.98 -19.16
CA PRO A 23 -1.02 -19.86 -18.25
C PRO A 23 -2.17 -18.83 -18.27
N ARG A 24 -2.48 -18.26 -17.11
CA ARG A 24 -3.45 -17.15 -16.98
C ARG A 24 -2.97 -15.89 -17.73
N PRO A 25 -3.82 -15.18 -18.47
CA PRO A 25 -3.45 -13.90 -19.06
C PRO A 25 -3.30 -12.82 -17.98
N SER A 26 -2.10 -12.28 -17.83
CA SER A 26 -1.90 -11.04 -17.07
C SER A 26 -2.21 -9.85 -17.96
N PHE A 27 -3.06 -8.92 -17.50
CA PHE A 27 -3.33 -7.68 -18.25
C PHE A 27 -2.08 -6.81 -18.41
N LYS A 28 -1.43 -6.95 -19.56
CA LYS A 28 -0.61 -5.94 -20.22
C LYS A 28 -1.10 -5.82 -21.66
N VAL A 29 -1.56 -4.64 -22.05
CA VAL A 29 -1.85 -4.32 -23.45
C VAL A 29 -0.50 -4.15 -24.17
N GLY A 30 -0.35 -4.80 -25.32
CA GLY A 30 0.87 -4.78 -26.12
C GLY A 30 0.97 -6.03 -26.99
N GLY A 31 0.40 -5.97 -28.19
CA GLY A 31 0.50 -7.06 -29.17
C GLY A 31 1.86 -7.06 -29.87
N TYR A 32 2.32 -8.26 -30.26
CA TYR A 32 3.31 -8.47 -31.31
C TYR A 32 2.97 -9.78 -32.02
N SER A 33 2.76 -9.71 -33.33
CA SER A 33 2.56 -10.87 -34.19
C SER A 33 3.91 -11.46 -34.63
N GLN A 34 4.01 -12.78 -34.71
CA GLN A 34 5.20 -13.45 -35.24
C GLN A 34 5.19 -13.42 -36.77
N ARG A 35 6.35 -13.14 -37.38
CA ARG A 35 6.67 -13.56 -38.74
C ARG A 35 8.08 -14.14 -38.77
N ASP A 36 8.21 -15.35 -39.29
CA ASP A 36 9.47 -16.00 -39.60
C ASP A 36 10.11 -15.38 -40.85
N ILE A 37 11.39 -15.00 -40.81
CA ILE A 37 12.31 -15.00 -41.97
C ILE A 37 13.73 -15.41 -41.50
N GLN A 38 14.44 -16.07 -42.41
CA GLN A 38 15.71 -16.80 -42.26
C GLN A 38 16.98 -15.95 -42.01
N THR A 39 18.00 -16.57 -41.41
CA THR A 39 19.43 -16.19 -41.45
C THR A 39 20.04 -16.43 -42.85
N PRO A 40 21.12 -15.75 -43.31
CA PRO A 40 22.51 -15.89 -42.77
C PRO A 40 23.38 -14.59 -42.93
N PRO A 41 24.73 -14.61 -43.01
CA PRO A 41 25.68 -14.94 -41.93
C PRO A 41 26.73 -13.84 -41.61
N SER A 42 27.38 -13.99 -40.45
CA SER A 42 28.74 -13.54 -40.04
C SER A 42 29.45 -12.34 -40.71
N HIS A 43 29.89 -11.38 -39.88
CA HIS A 43 31.31 -10.98 -39.81
C HIS A 43 31.66 -10.39 -38.43
N ALA A 44 32.92 -10.55 -37.99
CA ALA A 44 33.37 -10.20 -36.65
C ALA A 44 34.23 -8.92 -36.63
N ALA A 45 34.01 -8.05 -35.64
CA ALA A 45 35.01 -7.12 -35.09
C ALA A 45 34.56 -6.59 -33.72
N GLN A 46 35.45 -6.64 -32.72
CA GLN A 46 35.33 -5.83 -31.49
C GLN A 46 36.04 -4.49 -31.71
N PRO A 47 35.75 -3.47 -30.88
CA PRO A 47 36.77 -3.14 -29.89
C PRO A 47 36.24 -2.85 -28.48
N ARG A 48 37.07 -3.14 -27.47
CA ARG A 48 36.92 -2.70 -26.08
C ARG A 48 37.46 -1.28 -25.91
N ALA A 49 36.90 -0.54 -24.95
CA ALA A 49 37.57 0.61 -24.33
C ALA A 49 37.45 0.50 -22.80
N ASN A 50 38.59 0.30 -22.13
CA ASN A 50 38.69 0.31 -20.67
C ASN A 50 38.94 1.75 -20.20
N PHE A 51 38.46 2.10 -19.00
CA PHE A 51 38.99 3.23 -18.23
C PHE A 51 39.26 2.80 -16.79
N GLU A 52 40.50 2.41 -16.53
CA GLU A 52 41.04 2.24 -15.19
C GLU A 52 41.53 3.61 -14.67
N LYS A 53 41.34 3.88 -13.38
CA LYS A 53 42.05 4.96 -12.68
C LYS A 53 42.61 4.46 -11.36
N THR A 54 43.87 4.07 -11.41
CA THR A 54 44.74 3.79 -10.26
C THR A 54 44.98 5.08 -9.47
N ILE A 55 44.92 5.01 -8.14
CA ILE A 55 45.47 6.06 -7.26
C ILE A 55 46.46 5.42 -6.28
N SER A 56 47.69 5.91 -6.33
CA SER A 56 48.84 5.43 -5.57
C SER A 56 48.92 6.04 -4.17
N PHE A 57 49.25 5.21 -3.18
CA PHE A 57 49.65 5.67 -1.84
C PHE A 57 51.13 6.10 -1.82
N SER A 58 51.42 7.23 -1.17
CA SER A 58 52.78 7.60 -0.79
C SER A 58 52.76 8.32 0.57
N GLY A 59 53.32 7.68 1.60
CA GLY A 59 53.30 8.18 2.98
C GLY A 59 54.57 8.93 3.41
N ARG A 60 54.41 9.75 4.46
CA ARG A 60 55.42 10.33 5.37
C ARG A 60 54.65 10.77 6.62
N ARG A 61 55.14 10.78 7.86
CA ARG A 61 56.25 10.17 8.63
C ARG A 61 56.00 10.71 10.06
N MET A 62 56.41 9.99 11.09
CA MET A 62 56.10 10.33 12.50
C MET A 62 56.78 11.61 13.01
N ILE A 63 56.14 12.27 14.00
CA ILE A 63 56.82 13.02 15.07
C ILE A 63 56.14 12.67 16.42
N HIS A 64 56.93 12.21 17.39
CA HIS A 64 56.54 12.02 18.80
C HIS A 64 56.70 13.33 19.59
N THR A 65 55.92 13.54 20.66
CA THR A 65 56.36 14.08 21.99
C THR A 65 55.16 14.08 22.98
N PRO A 66 55.35 14.20 24.32
CA PRO A 66 54.70 13.25 25.24
C PRO A 66 53.76 13.84 26.31
N ILE A 67 53.08 12.93 27.01
CA ILE A 67 52.23 13.16 28.19
C ILE A 67 53.08 13.34 29.47
N PRO A 68 52.78 14.31 30.35
CA PRO A 68 53.22 14.30 31.75
C PRO A 68 52.24 13.51 32.63
N SER A 69 52.76 12.68 33.52
CA SER A 69 52.00 11.87 34.48
C SER A 69 51.99 12.52 35.86
N THR A 70 50.83 12.53 36.55
CA THR A 70 50.76 12.70 38.01
C THR A 70 49.73 11.76 38.65
N LYS A 71 50.18 11.15 39.76
CA LYS A 71 49.42 10.32 40.71
C LYS A 71 48.43 11.25 41.46
N THR A 72 47.24 10.85 41.92
CA THR A 72 46.91 9.92 43.04
C THR A 72 45.38 9.68 43.06
N ALA A 73 44.76 8.73 43.78
CA ALA A 73 45.15 7.49 44.46
C ALA A 73 43.85 6.66 44.74
N SER A 74 43.90 5.65 45.61
CA SER A 74 42.74 4.85 46.05
C SER A 74 42.50 4.98 47.56
N PRO A 75 41.29 4.66 48.03
CA PRO A 75 41.19 3.55 49.00
C PRO A 75 40.03 2.58 48.71
N GLN A 76 40.24 1.30 49.08
CA GLN A 76 39.24 0.22 49.17
C GLN A 76 38.78 0.03 50.65
N PRO A 77 38.13 -1.09 51.05
CA PRO A 77 36.71 -1.42 50.89
C PRO A 77 36.04 -1.70 52.28
N PRO A 78 34.80 -2.23 52.31
CA PRO A 78 34.63 -3.65 52.67
C PRO A 78 33.53 -4.36 51.84
N ASN A 79 33.48 -5.65 51.49
CA ASN A 79 33.98 -6.96 51.95
C ASN A 79 32.81 -7.89 52.39
N ILE A 80 32.58 -9.00 51.64
CA ILE A 80 32.02 -10.31 52.09
C ILE A 80 30.49 -10.38 52.40
N ASN A 81 29.69 -11.39 51.98
CA ASN A 81 29.93 -12.75 51.42
C ASN A 81 28.78 -13.26 50.48
N PRO A 82 28.84 -14.48 49.88
CA PRO A 82 28.03 -14.91 48.73
C PRO A 82 26.77 -15.73 49.05
N SER A 83 25.95 -16.00 48.01
CA SER A 83 24.90 -17.04 47.99
C SER A 83 24.87 -17.77 46.63
N GLU A 84 24.47 -19.04 46.65
CA GLU A 84 24.56 -20.03 45.55
C GLU A 84 23.59 -19.81 44.36
N PRO A 85 23.88 -20.40 43.18
CA PRO A 85 23.03 -20.30 41.99
C PRO A 85 21.94 -21.40 41.91
N PRO A 86 20.71 -21.08 41.45
CA PRO A 86 19.73 -22.06 41.00
C PRO A 86 19.97 -22.50 39.52
N PRO A 87 19.40 -23.64 39.08
CA PRO A 87 19.97 -24.42 37.97
C PRO A 87 19.62 -23.93 36.56
N GLN A 88 20.51 -24.26 35.61
CA GLN A 88 20.29 -24.08 34.17
C GLN A 88 19.53 -25.26 33.54
N SER A 89 18.41 -24.97 32.89
CA SER A 89 17.83 -25.77 31.78
C SER A 89 16.94 -24.82 30.96
N SER A 90 17.43 -24.20 29.89
CA SER A 90 17.59 -24.74 28.52
C SER A 90 16.37 -24.45 27.62
N ASP A 91 16.65 -23.73 26.52
CA ASP A 91 15.80 -23.46 25.35
C ASP A 91 14.53 -22.61 25.51
N ALA A 92 14.72 -21.29 25.45
CA ALA A 92 13.67 -20.33 25.08
C ALA A 92 13.62 -20.13 23.54
N PRO A 93 12.42 -20.07 22.91
CA PRO A 93 12.31 -19.92 21.46
C PRO A 93 12.69 -18.50 20.99
N LEU A 94 13.57 -18.43 19.99
CA LEU A 94 14.30 -17.21 19.57
C LEU A 94 13.42 -16.01 19.14
N PHE A 95 12.21 -16.24 18.60
CA PHE A 95 11.43 -15.19 17.93
C PHE A 95 10.01 -14.94 18.46
N VAL A 96 9.59 -15.60 19.54
CA VAL A 96 8.25 -15.39 20.12
C VAL A 96 8.23 -14.13 20.99
N HIS A 97 7.57 -13.08 20.51
CA HIS A 97 7.06 -12.03 21.40
C HIS A 97 5.89 -12.58 22.21
N GLN A 98 5.81 -12.21 23.49
CA GLN A 98 4.71 -12.57 24.40
C GLN A 98 3.35 -12.40 23.71
N THR A 99 2.51 -13.42 23.84
CA THR A 99 1.23 -13.48 23.13
C THR A 99 0.10 -13.01 24.05
N PRO A 100 -1.09 -12.66 23.53
CA PRO A 100 -2.23 -12.33 24.38
C PRO A 100 -2.70 -13.44 25.34
N ALA A 101 -2.12 -14.65 25.28
CA ALA A 101 -2.29 -15.66 26.33
C ALA A 101 -1.69 -15.20 27.67
N ASP A 102 -0.59 -14.44 27.64
CA ASP A 102 0.08 -13.90 28.82
C ASP A 102 -0.75 -12.78 29.47
N ILE A 103 -1.50 -12.03 28.64
CA ILE A 103 -2.44 -10.98 29.08
C ILE A 103 -3.68 -11.58 29.79
N LEU A 104 -4.05 -12.83 29.49
CA LEU A 104 -5.19 -13.51 30.10
C LEU A 104 -4.90 -14.12 31.49
N ASN A 105 -3.63 -14.13 31.92
CA ASN A 105 -3.16 -14.81 33.14
C ASN A 105 -2.68 -13.88 34.25
N ALA A 106 -2.93 -12.56 34.17
CA ALA A 106 -2.61 -11.65 35.27
C ALA A 106 -3.48 -11.95 36.52
N GLU A 107 -2.84 -12.38 37.61
CA GLU A 107 -3.52 -12.65 38.88
C GLU A 107 -4.09 -11.36 39.50
N VAL A 108 -5.40 -11.17 39.38
CA VAL A 108 -6.11 -10.11 40.11
C VAL A 108 -6.43 -10.62 41.51
N ILE A 109 -5.66 -10.17 42.49
CA ILE A 109 -5.92 -10.38 43.92
C ILE A 109 -7.29 -9.78 44.28
N PRO A 110 -8.28 -10.57 44.74
CA PRO A 110 -9.60 -10.06 45.06
C PRO A 110 -9.65 -9.45 46.48
N PRO A 111 -10.12 -8.21 46.67
CA PRO A 111 -10.33 -7.67 48.00
C PRO A 111 -11.54 -8.34 48.67
N SER A 112 -11.34 -8.87 49.87
CA SER A 112 -12.38 -9.58 50.60
C SER A 112 -13.51 -8.65 51.07
N LYS A 113 -14.77 -9.02 50.83
CA LYS A 113 -15.91 -8.57 51.66
C LYS A 113 -16.88 -9.72 51.94
N LYS A 114 -16.91 -10.14 53.22
CA LYS A 114 -17.89 -11.08 53.77
C LYS A 114 -19.29 -10.47 53.71
N ARG A 115 -20.31 -11.26 53.32
CA ARG A 115 -21.66 -11.09 53.88
C ARG A 115 -22.33 -12.46 54.03
N LYS A 116 -22.54 -12.84 55.29
CA LYS A 116 -23.24 -14.06 55.72
C LYS A 116 -24.72 -13.72 55.86
N CYS A 117 -25.63 -14.53 55.33
CA CYS A 117 -27.00 -14.57 55.80
C CYS A 117 -27.57 -15.97 55.58
N GLU A 118 -27.64 -16.73 56.67
CA GLU A 118 -28.42 -17.96 56.73
C GLU A 118 -29.88 -17.58 56.94
N GLN A 119 -30.81 -18.14 56.17
CA GLN A 119 -32.14 -18.41 56.70
C GLN A 119 -32.78 -19.64 56.05
N LYS A 120 -33.18 -20.56 56.93
CA LYS A 120 -33.82 -21.83 56.60
C LYS A 120 -35.27 -21.60 56.20
N ARG A 121 -35.77 -22.36 55.22
CA ARG A 121 -37.14 -22.89 55.26
C ARG A 121 -37.26 -24.16 54.43
N ALA A 122 -37.61 -25.25 55.09
CA ALA A 122 -37.89 -26.54 54.46
C ALA A 122 -39.40 -26.64 54.17
N VAL A 123 -39.77 -27.00 52.94
CA VAL A 123 -41.15 -27.43 52.60
C VAL A 123 -41.09 -28.53 51.53
N ALA A 124 -41.82 -29.62 51.82
CA ALA A 124 -42.31 -30.68 50.93
C ALA A 124 -41.37 -31.31 49.86
N ARG A 125 -41.02 -32.59 50.10
CA ARG A 125 -40.72 -33.54 49.02
C ARG A 125 -41.97 -33.74 48.15
N SER A 126 -41.88 -33.52 46.85
CA SER A 126 -42.80 -34.12 45.87
C SER A 126 -42.02 -35.01 44.90
N THR A 127 -42.63 -36.14 44.53
CA THR A 127 -42.02 -37.22 43.74
C THR A 127 -41.94 -36.82 42.26
N LYS A 128 -40.79 -36.30 41.84
CA LYS A 128 -40.54 -36.00 40.41
C LYS A 128 -40.37 -37.30 39.61
N LYS A 129 -41.37 -37.60 38.76
CA LYS A 129 -41.23 -38.51 37.62
C LYS A 129 -40.02 -38.10 36.77
N ARG A 130 -39.23 -39.06 36.26
CA ARG A 130 -38.11 -38.81 35.33
C ARG A 130 -38.66 -38.31 33.99
N THR A 131 -38.88 -37.00 33.85
CA THR A 131 -38.98 -36.36 32.54
C THR A 131 -37.59 -36.28 31.92
N THR A 132 -37.48 -36.74 30.68
CA THR A 132 -36.29 -36.60 29.83
C THR A 132 -35.86 -35.14 29.75
N THR A 133 -34.57 -34.88 29.92
CA THR A 133 -33.99 -33.53 29.90
C THR A 133 -33.97 -32.98 28.47
N VAL A 134 -35.05 -32.32 28.07
CA VAL A 134 -35.10 -31.51 26.85
C VAL A 134 -34.14 -30.32 27.02
N LEU A 135 -33.08 -30.29 26.21
CA LEU A 135 -32.12 -29.20 26.15
C LEU A 135 -32.81 -27.92 25.65
N ARG A 136 -32.93 -26.90 26.50
CA ARG A 136 -33.52 -25.59 26.14
C ARG A 136 -32.41 -24.53 25.99
N PRO A 137 -32.41 -23.69 24.94
CA PRO A 137 -31.37 -22.67 24.72
C PRO A 137 -31.15 -21.70 25.90
N SER A 138 -32.18 -21.44 26.71
CA SER A 138 -32.14 -20.54 27.87
C SER A 138 -31.50 -21.13 29.13
N ARG A 139 -31.13 -22.42 29.11
CA ARG A 139 -30.18 -23.00 30.05
C ARG A 139 -29.11 -23.72 29.24
N PRO A 140 -27.92 -23.13 29.08
CA PRO A 140 -26.74 -23.93 28.77
C PRO A 140 -26.70 -25.10 29.75
N LEU A 141 -26.18 -26.25 29.32
CA LEU A 141 -25.62 -27.18 30.29
C LEU A 141 -24.68 -26.35 31.17
N LYS A 142 -25.02 -26.18 32.46
CA LYS A 142 -23.97 -25.98 33.46
C LYS A 142 -22.95 -27.07 33.14
N ILE A 143 -21.70 -26.70 32.85
CA ILE A 143 -20.65 -27.65 32.51
C ILE A 143 -20.69 -28.70 33.61
N SER A 144 -21.24 -29.85 33.25
CA SER A 144 -21.86 -30.66 34.29
C SER A 144 -20.73 -31.39 34.96
N ASP A 145 -20.61 -31.24 36.27
CA ASP A 145 -19.69 -32.02 37.11
C ASP A 145 -19.93 -33.54 36.95
N GLN A 146 -21.06 -33.91 36.33
CA GLN A 146 -21.48 -35.26 35.95
C GLN A 146 -20.89 -35.78 34.62
N VAL A 147 -20.31 -34.92 33.77
CA VAL A 147 -19.67 -35.31 32.51
C VAL A 147 -18.16 -35.43 32.75
N ASN A 148 -17.65 -36.65 32.70
CA ASN A 148 -16.23 -36.94 32.85
C ASN A 148 -15.39 -36.07 31.89
N GLY A 149 -14.27 -35.56 32.38
CA GLY A 149 -13.32 -34.75 31.61
C GLY A 149 -12.93 -35.36 30.27
N ASP A 150 -12.76 -36.69 30.19
CA ASP A 150 -12.36 -37.38 28.96
C ASP A 150 -13.40 -37.29 27.84
N VAL A 151 -14.69 -37.24 28.20
CA VAL A 151 -15.78 -36.99 27.26
C VAL A 151 -15.67 -35.58 26.69
N TRP A 152 -15.32 -34.58 27.51
CA TRP A 152 -15.05 -33.22 27.04
C TRP A 152 -13.79 -33.14 26.16
N HIS A 153 -12.72 -33.88 26.48
CA HIS A 153 -11.53 -33.96 25.61
C HIS A 153 -11.89 -34.51 24.22
N LEU A 154 -12.72 -35.56 24.17
CA LEU A 154 -13.16 -36.16 22.92
C LEU A 154 -14.07 -35.22 22.12
N ILE A 155 -15.07 -34.61 22.76
CA ILE A 155 -15.99 -33.65 22.12
C ILE A 155 -15.22 -32.46 21.55
N LEU A 156 -14.35 -31.83 22.35
CA LEU A 156 -13.55 -30.69 21.90
C LEU A 156 -12.57 -31.10 20.78
N GLY A 157 -12.07 -32.33 20.79
CA GLY A 157 -11.25 -32.86 19.69
C GLY A 157 -11.95 -32.89 18.34
N TYR A 158 -13.29 -33.02 18.32
CA TYR A 158 -14.11 -32.99 17.09
C TYR A 158 -14.72 -31.61 16.77
N CYS A 159 -14.55 -30.60 17.62
CA CYS A 159 -14.99 -29.24 17.30
C CYS A 159 -14.09 -28.60 16.24
N GLU A 160 -14.64 -27.69 15.42
CA GLU A 160 -13.82 -26.91 14.49
C GLU A 160 -12.76 -26.10 15.27
N PRO A 161 -11.53 -25.95 14.74
CA PRO A 161 -10.46 -25.22 15.44
C PRO A 161 -10.84 -23.78 15.82
N LYS A 162 -11.73 -23.14 15.03
CA LYS A 162 -12.28 -21.80 15.32
C LYS A 162 -13.22 -21.81 16.54
N GLN A 163 -14.05 -22.85 16.68
CA GLN A 163 -14.97 -23.00 17.81
C GLN A 163 -14.20 -23.22 19.11
N LEU A 164 -13.05 -23.91 19.07
CA LEU A 164 -12.18 -24.08 20.23
C LEU A 164 -11.61 -22.74 20.75
N LEU A 165 -11.17 -21.85 19.87
CA LEU A 165 -10.74 -20.50 20.25
C LEU A 165 -11.87 -19.70 20.92
N GLU A 166 -13.11 -19.88 20.46
CA GLU A 166 -14.28 -19.28 21.08
C GLU A 166 -14.65 -19.93 22.43
N ALA A 167 -14.52 -21.25 22.55
CA ALA A 167 -14.83 -22.01 23.77
C ALA A 167 -13.97 -21.58 24.97
N LYS A 168 -12.70 -21.22 24.73
CA LYS A 168 -11.80 -20.63 25.75
C LYS A 168 -12.34 -19.35 26.39
N LEU A 169 -13.20 -18.61 25.69
CA LEU A 169 -13.80 -17.35 26.17
C LEU A 169 -15.15 -17.56 26.86
N ILE A 170 -15.75 -18.75 26.73
CA ILE A 170 -17.09 -19.07 27.26
C ILE A 170 -17.03 -19.63 28.69
N SER A 171 -15.97 -20.38 29.03
CA SER A 171 -15.81 -20.95 30.38
C SER A 171 -14.35 -21.01 30.83
N LYS A 172 -14.14 -20.79 32.14
CA LYS A 172 -12.86 -21.05 32.82
C LYS A 172 -12.43 -22.52 32.69
N ASP A 173 -13.34 -23.48 32.81
CA ASP A 173 -13.01 -24.90 32.74
C ASP A 173 -12.53 -25.31 31.34
N PHE A 174 -13.19 -24.80 30.30
CA PHE A 174 -12.74 -25.00 28.92
C PHE A 174 -11.42 -24.28 28.65
N ASN A 175 -11.21 -23.08 29.21
CA ASN A 175 -9.92 -22.38 29.12
C ASN A 175 -8.80 -23.23 29.73
N THR A 176 -8.95 -23.71 30.97
CA THR A 176 -7.99 -24.56 31.66
C THR A 176 -7.72 -25.86 30.90
N ARG A 177 -8.76 -26.57 30.44
CA ARG A 177 -8.61 -27.82 29.66
C ARG A 177 -7.87 -27.58 28.34
N LEU A 178 -8.25 -26.54 27.60
CA LEU A 178 -7.65 -26.21 26.31
C LEU A 178 -6.22 -25.63 26.44
N ASN A 179 -5.86 -25.04 27.58
CA ASN A 179 -4.47 -24.67 27.89
C ASN A 179 -3.62 -25.92 28.20
N LYS A 180 -4.16 -26.86 28.99
CA LYS A 180 -3.41 -28.00 29.51
C LYS A 180 -3.22 -29.13 28.50
N HIS A 181 -4.16 -29.32 27.56
CA HIS A 181 -4.19 -30.49 26.67
C HIS A 181 -4.01 -30.10 25.19
N SER A 182 -2.76 -30.03 24.74
CA SER A 182 -2.37 -29.76 23.35
C SER A 182 -2.92 -30.78 22.33
N THR A 183 -3.18 -32.02 22.77
CA THR A 183 -3.73 -33.10 21.96
C THR A 183 -5.12 -32.80 21.40
N ILE A 184 -5.94 -32.00 22.11
CA ILE A 184 -7.25 -31.54 21.62
C ILE A 184 -7.06 -30.73 20.33
N TRP A 185 -6.12 -29.77 20.34
CA TRP A 185 -5.82 -28.89 19.21
C TRP A 185 -5.25 -29.66 18.03
N ARG A 186 -4.30 -30.58 18.27
CA ARG A 186 -3.72 -31.42 17.21
C ARG A 186 -4.79 -32.29 16.54
N LYS A 187 -5.69 -32.91 17.31
CA LYS A 187 -6.80 -33.71 16.76
C LYS A 187 -7.75 -32.85 15.94
N SER A 188 -8.28 -31.77 16.53
CA SER A 188 -9.19 -30.83 15.86
C SER A 188 -8.59 -30.27 14.55
N ARG A 189 -7.29 -29.95 14.55
CA ARG A 189 -6.55 -29.49 13.36
C ARG A 189 -6.52 -30.55 12.26
N LEU A 190 -6.11 -31.78 12.57
CA LEU A 190 -6.00 -32.86 11.58
C LEU A 190 -7.38 -33.30 11.04
N ASP A 191 -8.40 -33.35 11.90
CA ASP A 191 -9.76 -33.76 11.52
C ASP A 191 -10.43 -32.75 10.55
N HIS A 192 -10.05 -31.46 10.58
CA HIS A 192 -10.66 -30.39 9.76
C HIS A 192 -9.81 -29.89 8.59
N PHE A 193 -8.47 -29.99 8.67
CA PHE A 193 -7.55 -29.57 7.61
C PHE A 193 -6.93 -30.74 6.82
N GLY A 194 -7.31 -31.97 7.15
CA GLY A 194 -6.75 -33.19 6.57
C GLY A 194 -5.39 -33.56 7.16
N LYS A 195 -4.79 -34.63 6.63
CA LYS A 195 -3.47 -35.12 7.05
C LYS A 195 -2.30 -34.41 6.36
N ASP A 196 -2.57 -33.70 5.27
CA ASP A 196 -1.56 -33.04 4.43
C ASP A 196 -1.17 -31.64 4.94
N ILE A 197 -1.76 -31.20 6.06
CA ILE A 197 -1.35 -29.98 6.76
C ILE A 197 0.03 -30.20 7.43
N PRO A 198 1.00 -29.28 7.26
CA PRO A 198 2.29 -29.36 7.95
C PRO A 198 2.14 -29.50 9.47
N GLU A 199 3.13 -30.12 10.11
CA GLU A 199 3.20 -30.25 11.56
C GLU A 199 3.26 -28.88 12.27
N CYS A 200 3.12 -28.88 13.60
CA CYS A 200 3.19 -27.64 14.37
C CYS A 200 4.62 -27.05 14.26
N PRO A 201 4.78 -25.81 13.75
CA PRO A 201 6.11 -25.27 13.46
C PRO A 201 6.95 -25.11 14.72
N THR A 202 8.27 -25.20 14.56
CA THR A 202 9.22 -25.09 15.67
C THR A 202 9.05 -23.76 16.41
N GLY A 203 8.95 -23.81 17.73
CA GLY A 203 8.72 -22.65 18.60
C GLY A 203 7.26 -22.26 18.84
N LEU A 204 6.28 -22.94 18.23
CA LEU A 204 4.86 -22.73 18.49
C LEU A 204 4.22 -23.89 19.25
N THR A 205 3.24 -23.57 20.10
CA THR A 205 2.26 -24.55 20.60
C THR A 205 1.17 -24.79 19.56
N GLU A 206 0.56 -25.99 19.55
CA GLU A 206 -0.59 -26.32 18.69
C GLU A 206 -1.73 -25.30 18.79
N GLN A 207 -1.96 -24.73 19.98
CA GLN A 207 -2.94 -23.65 20.16
C GLN A 207 -2.54 -22.36 19.42
N GLN A 208 -1.27 -21.94 19.51
CA GLN A 208 -0.78 -20.75 18.79
C GLN A 208 -0.80 -20.98 17.29
N TYR A 209 -0.42 -22.18 16.82
CA TYR A 209 -0.51 -22.56 15.42
C TYR A 209 -1.96 -22.51 14.91
N VAL A 210 -2.91 -23.12 15.62
CA VAL A 210 -4.35 -23.00 15.30
C VAL A 210 -4.81 -21.54 15.33
N TYR A 211 -4.36 -20.71 16.28
CA TYR A 211 -4.70 -19.29 16.29
C TYR A 211 -4.17 -18.55 15.05
N LEU A 212 -3.00 -18.90 14.54
CA LEU A 212 -2.49 -18.39 13.27
C LEU A 212 -3.30 -18.91 12.07
N LEU A 213 -3.72 -20.18 12.06
CA LEU A 213 -4.55 -20.75 10.98
C LEU A 213 -5.95 -20.09 10.89
N VAL A 214 -6.73 -20.07 11.98
CA VAL A 214 -8.17 -19.72 11.96
C VAL A 214 -8.55 -18.44 12.71
N GLY A 215 -7.62 -17.81 13.43
CA GLY A 215 -7.88 -16.58 14.18
C GLY A 215 -8.27 -15.39 13.28
N ARG A 216 -8.47 -14.20 13.87
CA ARG A 216 -8.68 -12.92 13.16
C ARG A 216 -8.08 -11.75 13.94
N GLY A 217 -7.60 -10.74 13.22
CA GLY A 217 -7.09 -9.49 13.78
C GLY A 217 -5.56 -9.40 13.86
N CYS A 218 -5.07 -8.18 14.02
CA CYS A 218 -3.65 -7.91 14.23
C CYS A 218 -3.24 -8.38 15.64
N GLN A 219 -2.17 -9.16 15.75
CA GLN A 219 -1.62 -9.63 17.03
C GLN A 219 -0.83 -8.56 17.79
N ASN A 220 -0.53 -7.40 17.19
CA ASN A 220 0.01 -6.26 17.94
C ASN A 220 -1.03 -5.80 18.99
N PRO A 221 -0.71 -5.78 20.30
CA PRO A 221 -1.67 -5.45 21.35
C PRO A 221 -2.37 -4.10 21.11
N ASN A 222 -1.58 -3.06 20.85
CA ASN A 222 -2.02 -1.66 20.68
C ASN A 222 -2.62 -1.37 19.30
N CYS A 223 -2.86 -2.38 18.45
CA CYS A 223 -3.48 -2.19 17.14
C CYS A 223 -4.99 -2.48 17.20
N PRO A 224 -5.89 -1.56 16.82
CA PRO A 224 -7.33 -1.80 16.89
C PRO A 224 -7.88 -2.74 15.79
N ARG A 225 -7.07 -3.10 14.78
CA ARG A 225 -7.55 -3.84 13.59
C ARG A 225 -7.87 -5.30 13.89
N ASP A 226 -9.13 -5.68 13.70
CA ASP A 226 -9.69 -7.01 13.96
C ASP A 226 -9.92 -7.86 12.69
N GLN A 227 -9.85 -7.26 11.50
CA GLN A 227 -10.08 -7.95 10.22
C GLN A 227 -8.82 -8.48 9.52
N THR A 228 -7.64 -8.39 10.13
CA THR A 228 -6.42 -8.98 9.55
C THR A 228 -6.56 -10.51 9.45
N VAL A 229 -6.41 -11.06 8.24
CA VAL A 229 -6.44 -12.52 8.00
C VAL A 229 -5.04 -13.06 7.70
N ARG A 230 -4.25 -12.38 6.85
CA ARG A 230 -2.96 -12.90 6.39
C ARG A 230 -1.92 -12.98 7.52
N VAL A 231 -1.37 -14.17 7.71
CA VAL A 231 -0.21 -14.47 8.55
C VAL A 231 1.08 -14.21 7.77
N ALA A 232 2.12 -13.74 8.45
CA ALA A 232 3.50 -13.76 7.96
C ALA A 232 4.21 -14.95 8.62
N TRP A 233 4.25 -16.10 7.93
CA TRP A 233 4.75 -17.36 8.52
C TRP A 233 6.24 -17.27 8.90
N VAL A 234 7.04 -16.53 8.14
CA VAL A 234 8.44 -16.15 8.48
C VAL A 234 8.59 -15.52 9.86
N PHE A 235 7.55 -14.85 10.36
CA PHE A 235 7.57 -14.19 11.67
C PHE A 235 6.63 -14.86 12.67
N GLN A 236 5.99 -15.98 12.30
CA GLN A 236 4.95 -16.68 13.06
C GLN A 236 3.89 -15.71 13.66
N LEU A 237 3.57 -14.64 12.92
CA LEU A 237 2.78 -13.52 13.42
C LEU A 237 1.81 -12.99 12.39
N ARG A 238 0.69 -12.48 12.87
CA ARG A 238 -0.37 -11.86 12.07
C ARG A 238 -0.40 -10.35 12.31
N LEU A 239 0.21 -9.60 11.40
CA LEU A 239 0.29 -8.14 11.47
C LEU A 239 -0.55 -7.51 10.35
N CYS A 240 -1.22 -6.40 10.67
CA CYS A 240 -1.77 -5.53 9.62
C CYS A 240 -0.63 -4.78 8.90
N ALA A 241 -0.88 -4.23 7.71
CA ALA A 241 0.13 -3.51 6.91
C ALA A 241 0.97 -2.50 7.73
N ASP A 242 0.31 -1.65 8.51
CA ASP A 242 0.95 -0.59 9.31
C ASP A 242 1.83 -1.18 10.41
N CYS A 243 1.34 -2.18 11.17
CA CYS A 243 2.12 -2.84 12.21
C CYS A 243 3.20 -3.77 11.67
N PHE A 244 3.05 -4.25 10.43
CA PHE A 244 4.10 -4.95 9.71
C PHE A 244 5.22 -3.94 9.41
N LYS A 245 4.91 -2.84 8.71
CA LYS A 245 5.88 -1.75 8.44
C LYS A 245 6.57 -1.25 9.73
N GLN A 246 5.83 -1.10 10.83
CA GLN A 246 6.39 -0.64 12.11
C GLN A 246 7.33 -1.66 12.79
N LYS A 247 7.13 -2.97 12.59
CA LYS A 247 7.94 -4.01 13.27
C LYS A 247 9.05 -4.60 12.41
N THR A 248 9.09 -4.26 11.12
CA THR A 248 10.01 -4.85 10.15
C THR A 248 10.87 -3.78 9.49
N ILE A 249 12.18 -4.02 9.41
CA ILE A 249 13.17 -3.10 8.84
C ILE A 249 13.94 -3.80 7.70
N ARG A 250 14.48 -3.02 6.75
CA ARG A 250 15.38 -3.50 5.69
C ARG A 250 16.84 -3.31 6.09
N VAL A 251 17.75 -4.04 5.45
CA VAL A 251 19.20 -3.76 5.59
C VAL A 251 19.52 -2.33 5.14
N GLU A 252 18.89 -1.88 4.05
CA GLU A 252 19.01 -0.52 3.50
C GLU A 252 18.57 0.57 4.49
N ASP A 253 17.65 0.24 5.42
CA ASP A 253 17.06 1.17 6.37
C ASP A 253 17.81 1.18 7.73
N LEU A 254 18.74 0.24 7.95
CA LEU A 254 19.63 0.26 9.13
C LEU A 254 20.66 1.39 9.00
N LEU A 255 20.97 2.07 10.12
CA LEU A 255 22.09 3.01 10.22
C LEU A 255 23.42 2.29 9.90
N GLU A 256 24.36 2.98 9.26
CA GLU A 256 25.60 2.36 8.75
C GLU A 256 26.40 1.63 9.84
N HIS A 257 26.56 2.23 11.01
CA HIS A 257 27.26 1.62 12.15
C HIS A 257 26.58 0.38 12.76
N ARG A 258 25.31 0.11 12.40
CA ARG A 258 24.59 -1.12 12.78
C ARG A 258 24.71 -2.23 11.72
N ARG A 259 25.31 -1.97 10.56
CA ARG A 259 25.44 -2.95 9.45
C ARG A 259 26.69 -3.82 9.65
N HIS A 260 26.63 -4.74 10.61
CA HIS A 260 27.75 -5.61 10.94
C HIS A 260 28.00 -6.67 9.87
N PHE A 261 29.22 -6.68 9.32
CA PHE A 261 29.75 -7.78 8.53
C PHE A 261 30.50 -8.76 9.42
N ILE A 262 30.25 -10.06 9.23
CA ILE A 262 30.86 -11.12 10.03
C ILE A 262 32.12 -11.60 9.30
N ASN A 263 33.26 -11.01 9.67
CA ASN A 263 34.57 -11.32 9.13
C ASN A 263 35.46 -12.03 10.17
N PRO A 264 36.42 -12.88 9.77
CA PRO A 264 37.42 -13.41 10.68
C PRO A 264 38.34 -12.29 11.20
N ASP A 265 38.87 -12.45 12.42
CA ASP A 265 39.97 -11.64 12.93
C ASP A 265 41.24 -11.92 12.09
N PRO A 266 41.85 -10.92 11.44
CA PRO A 266 43.03 -11.11 10.60
C PRO A 266 44.29 -11.53 11.37
N ASN A 267 44.31 -11.38 12.70
CA ASN A 267 45.45 -11.74 13.55
C ASN A 267 45.40 -13.19 14.03
N GLN A 268 44.36 -13.94 13.67
CA GLN A 268 44.13 -15.31 14.09
C GLN A 268 44.02 -16.24 12.88
N PRO A 269 44.39 -17.53 12.99
CA PRO A 269 44.08 -18.50 11.95
C PRO A 269 42.56 -18.54 11.72
N ALA A 270 42.16 -18.57 10.45
CA ALA A 270 40.76 -18.57 10.05
C ALA A 270 40.45 -19.83 9.24
N ASP A 271 39.64 -20.72 9.82
CA ASP A 271 39.11 -21.85 9.07
C ASP A 271 38.21 -21.36 7.94
N PRO A 272 38.26 -21.96 6.74
CA PRO A 272 37.35 -21.61 5.67
C PRO A 272 35.91 -21.89 6.09
N SER A 273 35.03 -20.92 5.83
CA SER A 273 33.58 -21.04 5.90
C SER A 273 32.97 -20.22 4.77
N PRO A 274 31.97 -20.72 4.03
CA PRO A 274 31.28 -19.96 2.98
C PRO A 274 30.41 -18.82 3.54
N LEU A 275 30.27 -18.73 4.87
CA LEU A 275 29.48 -17.70 5.56
C LEU A 275 30.31 -16.48 6.00
N TRP A 276 31.64 -16.50 5.88
CA TRP A 276 32.46 -15.31 6.13
C TRP A 276 32.12 -14.20 5.12
N GLY A 277 32.06 -12.95 5.60
CA GLY A 277 31.59 -11.81 4.81
C GLY A 277 30.07 -11.69 4.72
N SER A 278 29.30 -12.56 5.37
CA SER A 278 27.85 -12.39 5.51
C SER A 278 27.50 -11.17 6.38
N LEU A 279 26.35 -10.57 6.09
CA LEU A 279 25.75 -9.56 6.95
C LEU A 279 25.06 -10.24 8.14
N LEU A 280 25.11 -9.62 9.32
CA LEU A 280 24.40 -10.09 10.51
C LEU A 280 22.90 -10.32 10.26
N SER A 281 22.29 -9.54 9.37
CA SER A 281 20.88 -9.71 8.94
C SER A 281 20.59 -11.00 8.16
N ASP A 282 21.59 -11.67 7.58
CA ASP A 282 21.41 -12.96 6.90
C ASP A 282 21.27 -14.14 7.87
N LEU A 283 21.56 -13.93 9.17
CA LEU A 283 21.27 -14.83 10.28
C LEU A 283 19.88 -14.59 10.91
N LEU A 284 18.93 -14.06 10.14
CA LEU A 284 17.55 -13.85 10.57
C LEU A 284 16.54 -14.41 9.56
N PRO A 285 15.33 -14.80 10.00
CA PRO A 285 14.22 -15.06 9.10
C PRO A 285 13.89 -13.82 8.26
N GLN A 286 13.95 -13.95 6.93
CA GLN A 286 13.74 -12.84 5.99
C GLN A 286 12.47 -13.03 5.15
N ALA A 287 11.66 -11.97 5.09
CA ALA A 287 10.44 -11.91 4.31
C ALA A 287 10.58 -10.95 3.13
N ARG A 288 9.95 -11.28 2.00
CA ARG A 288 9.77 -10.38 0.86
C ARG A 288 8.72 -9.32 1.20
N THR A 289 8.87 -8.09 0.74
CA THR A 289 7.87 -7.02 0.90
C THR A 289 7.70 -6.18 -0.37
N ASP A 290 6.51 -5.61 -0.56
CA ASP A 290 6.25 -4.54 -1.54
C ASP A 290 6.42 -3.13 -0.93
N GLY A 291 6.93 -3.05 0.31
CA GLY A 291 7.04 -1.82 1.11
C GLY A 291 5.82 -1.52 1.98
N ARG A 292 4.72 -2.26 1.84
CA ARG A 292 3.49 -2.12 2.67
C ARG A 292 2.92 -3.46 3.15
N ARG A 293 3.25 -4.57 2.51
CA ARG A 293 2.65 -5.90 2.73
C ARG A 293 3.72 -6.99 2.63
N TYR A 294 3.58 -7.97 3.52
CA TYR A 294 4.27 -9.25 3.43
C TYR A 294 4.01 -9.92 2.07
N GLY A 295 5.08 -10.33 1.40
CA GLY A 295 5.07 -10.97 0.07
C GLY A 295 5.32 -12.48 0.09
N GLY A 296 5.70 -13.06 1.23
CA GLY A 296 6.15 -14.45 1.38
C GLY A 296 7.58 -14.55 1.92
N PRO A 297 8.10 -15.77 2.15
CA PRO A 297 9.49 -16.00 2.56
C PRO A 297 10.52 -15.61 1.49
N ARG A 298 11.75 -15.25 1.92
CA ARG A 298 12.95 -15.32 1.05
C ARG A 298 13.21 -16.81 0.73
N VAL A 299 13.57 -17.10 -0.51
CA VAL A 299 13.73 -18.49 -0.97
C VAL A 299 15.06 -19.04 -0.48
N VAL A 300 15.05 -20.29 -0.03
CA VAL A 300 16.24 -21.05 0.36
C VAL A 300 16.53 -22.07 -0.74
N ASP A 301 17.77 -22.07 -1.24
CA ASP A 301 18.30 -23.17 -2.04
C ASP A 301 18.51 -24.37 -1.11
N VAL A 302 17.56 -25.30 -1.15
CA VAL A 302 17.56 -26.51 -0.31
C VAL A 302 18.80 -27.38 -0.55
N SER A 303 19.38 -27.35 -1.75
CA SER A 303 20.54 -28.17 -2.12
C SER A 303 21.86 -27.64 -1.54
N ARG A 304 22.00 -26.32 -1.45
CA ARG A 304 23.17 -25.65 -0.86
C ARG A 304 22.98 -25.25 0.60
N ASN A 305 21.76 -25.37 1.12
CA ASN A 305 21.32 -24.81 2.40
C ASN A 305 21.62 -23.29 2.52
N MET A 306 21.51 -22.54 1.42
CA MET A 306 21.84 -21.12 1.35
C MET A 306 20.67 -20.28 0.83
N TRP A 307 20.73 -18.96 1.02
CA TRP A 307 19.83 -18.03 0.34
C TRP A 307 19.99 -18.10 -1.19
N THR A 308 18.88 -18.02 -1.93
CA THR A 308 18.94 -17.88 -3.39
C THR A 308 19.58 -16.56 -3.83
N GLN A 309 20.30 -16.58 -4.95
CA GLN A 309 20.79 -15.38 -5.65
C GLN A 309 19.65 -14.70 -6.44
N ASP A 310 18.62 -14.27 -5.72
CA ASP A 310 17.53 -13.47 -6.29
C ASP A 310 17.97 -12.00 -6.51
N VAL A 311 17.42 -11.37 -7.56
CA VAL A 311 17.65 -9.96 -7.86
C VAL A 311 17.25 -9.08 -6.67
N TRP A 312 18.13 -8.16 -6.27
CA TRP A 312 17.96 -7.12 -5.23
C TRP A 312 16.51 -6.63 -5.08
N ARG A 313 15.75 -7.24 -4.16
CA ARG A 313 14.35 -6.91 -3.89
C ARG A 313 14.04 -6.99 -2.39
N GLN A 314 14.36 -5.90 -1.69
CA GLN A 314 13.64 -5.41 -0.50
C GLN A 314 13.17 -6.53 0.45
N TYR A 315 14.13 -7.22 1.06
CA TYR A 315 13.87 -8.15 2.15
C TYR A 315 13.72 -7.37 3.45
N VAL A 316 12.87 -7.87 4.34
CA VAL A 316 12.69 -7.34 5.70
C VAL A 316 12.79 -8.44 6.73
N PHE A 317 13.26 -8.06 7.92
CA PHE A 317 13.34 -8.88 9.12
C PHE A 317 12.75 -8.08 10.30
N LEU A 318 12.45 -8.75 11.42
CA LEU A 318 11.94 -8.08 12.61
C LEU A 318 13.04 -7.23 13.27
N GLU A 319 12.79 -5.96 13.51
CA GLU A 319 13.76 -5.05 14.14
C GLU A 319 14.16 -5.54 15.53
N SER A 320 13.19 -5.98 16.34
CA SER A 320 13.44 -6.56 17.67
C SER A 320 14.23 -7.88 17.64
N ALA A 321 14.24 -8.58 16.51
CA ALA A 321 15.06 -9.79 16.34
C ALA A 321 16.51 -9.40 16.00
N TYR A 322 16.67 -8.39 15.14
CA TYR A 322 17.98 -7.81 14.83
C TYR A 322 18.67 -7.26 16.08
N THR A 323 17.99 -6.44 16.88
CA THR A 323 18.59 -5.86 18.09
C THR A 323 19.06 -6.94 19.08
N LYS A 324 18.32 -8.05 19.24
CA LYS A 324 18.75 -9.18 20.08
C LYS A 324 20.03 -9.84 19.53
N LEU A 325 20.02 -10.17 18.24
CA LEU A 325 21.16 -10.81 17.56
C LEU A 325 22.39 -9.89 17.54
N GLU A 326 22.20 -8.57 17.39
CA GLU A 326 23.23 -7.55 17.49
C GLU A 326 23.82 -7.49 18.91
N THR A 327 23.00 -7.51 19.96
CA THR A 327 23.53 -7.58 21.34
C THR A 327 24.29 -8.87 21.61
N GLU A 328 23.85 -10.01 21.08
CA GLU A 328 24.53 -11.30 21.19
C GLU A 328 25.88 -11.29 20.46
N TYR A 329 25.90 -10.81 19.21
CA TYR A 329 27.12 -10.70 18.40
C TYR A 329 28.14 -9.72 19.00
N LEU A 330 27.70 -8.57 19.50
CA LEU A 330 28.58 -7.60 20.15
C LEU A 330 29.14 -8.13 21.48
N ALA A 331 28.31 -8.80 22.29
CA ALA A 331 28.78 -9.46 23.51
C ALA A 331 29.78 -10.59 23.20
N LEU A 332 29.52 -11.39 22.16
CA LEU A 332 30.45 -12.40 21.67
C LEU A 332 31.77 -11.75 21.25
N ARG A 333 31.76 -10.67 20.46
CA ARG A 333 33.00 -9.99 20.03
C ARG A 333 33.77 -9.34 21.19
N GLN A 334 33.09 -8.82 22.21
CA GLN A 334 33.74 -8.22 23.38
C GLN A 334 34.61 -9.20 24.18
N THR A 335 34.37 -10.52 24.10
CA THR A 335 35.20 -11.51 24.79
C THR A 335 36.49 -11.87 24.04
N ASN A 336 36.76 -11.25 22.88
CA ASN A 336 37.86 -11.58 21.95
C ASN A 336 37.97 -13.10 21.69
N PRO A 337 36.88 -13.75 21.24
CA PRO A 337 36.82 -15.19 21.02
C PRO A 337 37.70 -15.61 19.85
N THR A 338 38.04 -16.89 19.79
CA THR A 338 38.76 -17.43 18.63
C THR A 338 37.87 -17.44 17.38
N ASN A 339 38.48 -17.31 16.19
CA ASN A 339 37.77 -17.41 14.91
C ASN A 339 36.92 -18.69 14.80
N THR A 340 37.38 -19.81 15.36
CA THR A 340 36.63 -21.08 15.43
C THR A 340 35.33 -20.96 16.22
N VAL A 341 35.34 -20.31 17.38
CA VAL A 341 34.12 -20.08 18.19
C VAL A 341 33.12 -19.17 17.48
N VAL A 342 33.61 -18.13 16.79
CA VAL A 342 32.74 -17.25 15.98
C VAL A 342 32.14 -18.01 14.79
N LYS A 343 32.92 -18.88 14.14
CA LYS A 343 32.47 -19.76 13.05
C LYS A 343 31.39 -20.76 13.53
N GLU A 344 31.62 -21.45 14.64
CA GLU A 344 30.64 -22.40 15.20
C GLU A 344 29.32 -21.71 15.57
N TRP A 345 29.40 -20.51 16.17
CA TRP A 345 28.21 -19.69 16.45
C TRP A 345 27.48 -19.26 15.16
N LEU A 346 28.23 -18.81 14.16
CA LEU A 346 27.73 -18.39 12.85
C LEU A 346 27.00 -19.53 12.14
N GLU A 347 27.66 -20.68 12.00
CA GLU A 347 27.12 -21.87 11.30
C GLU A 347 25.90 -22.43 12.03
N ARG A 348 25.97 -22.61 13.36
CA ARG A 348 24.84 -23.08 14.18
C ARG A 348 23.63 -22.14 14.13
N THR A 349 23.86 -20.82 14.05
CA THR A 349 22.77 -19.83 13.94
C THR A 349 22.16 -19.84 12.54
N TYR A 350 22.99 -19.91 11.50
CA TYR A 350 22.57 -19.99 10.11
C TYR A 350 21.73 -21.26 9.84
N GLU A 351 22.18 -22.42 10.30
CA GLU A 351 21.47 -23.70 10.14
C GLU A 351 20.06 -23.66 10.75
N LYS A 352 19.93 -23.15 11.98
CA LYS A 352 18.63 -22.96 12.65
C LYS A 352 17.68 -22.09 11.83
N VAL A 353 18.20 -20.99 11.27
CA VAL A 353 17.42 -20.07 10.43
C VAL A 353 17.02 -20.73 9.11
N MET A 354 17.91 -21.48 8.45
CA MET A 354 17.61 -22.19 7.20
C MET A 354 16.56 -23.29 7.42
N ALA A 355 16.63 -24.04 8.52
CA ALA A 355 15.63 -25.04 8.88
C ALA A 355 14.24 -24.40 9.09
N PHE A 356 14.19 -23.35 9.91
CA PHE A 356 12.96 -22.58 10.16
C PHE A 356 12.37 -21.97 8.87
N MET A 357 13.21 -21.47 7.96
CA MET A 357 12.75 -20.90 6.69
C MET A 357 12.18 -21.95 5.73
N LYS A 358 12.64 -23.20 5.80
CA LYS A 358 12.04 -24.33 5.06
C LYS A 358 10.63 -24.62 5.60
N GLU A 359 10.47 -24.76 6.92
CA GLU A 359 9.13 -24.93 7.55
C GLU A 359 8.16 -23.80 7.15
N ALA A 360 8.62 -22.55 7.22
CA ALA A 360 7.82 -21.38 6.85
C ALA A 360 7.41 -21.36 5.36
N ALA A 361 8.28 -21.85 4.47
CA ALA A 361 8.00 -21.96 3.04
C ALA A 361 6.99 -23.07 2.72
N GLU A 362 7.06 -24.21 3.41
CA GLU A 362 6.10 -25.30 3.28
C GLU A 362 4.69 -24.89 3.74
N LEU A 363 4.59 -24.17 4.86
CA LEU A 363 3.33 -23.59 5.36
C LEU A 363 2.72 -22.58 4.38
N GLU A 364 3.50 -21.64 3.85
CA GLU A 364 3.01 -20.65 2.88
C GLU A 364 2.53 -21.35 1.60
N LYS A 365 3.23 -22.39 1.14
CA LYS A 365 2.86 -23.22 -0.02
C LYS A 365 1.55 -23.98 0.23
N TRP A 366 1.41 -24.68 1.35
CA TRP A 366 0.19 -25.41 1.72
C TRP A 366 -1.03 -24.47 1.84
N ASN A 367 -0.84 -23.33 2.51
CA ASN A 367 -1.90 -22.32 2.65
C ASN A 367 -2.29 -21.67 1.30
N ALA A 368 -1.34 -21.58 0.35
CA ALA A 368 -1.62 -21.15 -1.01
C ALA A 368 -2.42 -22.20 -1.80
N THR A 369 -2.09 -23.50 -1.70
CA THR A 369 -2.85 -24.58 -2.37
C THR A 369 -4.29 -24.69 -1.84
N GLN A 370 -4.49 -24.59 -0.51
CA GLN A 370 -5.83 -24.52 0.11
C GLN A 370 -6.68 -23.32 -0.38
N SER A 371 -6.03 -22.30 -0.98
CA SER A 371 -6.73 -21.16 -1.58
C SER A 371 -7.05 -21.35 -3.07
N GLN A 372 -6.47 -22.37 -3.74
CA GLN A 372 -6.60 -22.65 -5.17
C GLN A 372 -7.70 -23.64 -5.52
N ASP A 373 -8.10 -24.54 -4.60
CA ASP A 373 -9.19 -25.52 -4.80
C ASP A 373 -10.61 -24.90 -4.87
N LYS A 374 -10.70 -23.58 -5.07
CA LYS A 374 -11.97 -22.91 -5.34
C LYS A 374 -12.27 -23.02 -6.84
N PRO A 375 -13.45 -23.53 -7.23
CA PRO A 375 -13.81 -23.62 -8.64
C PRO A 375 -13.76 -22.24 -9.30
N ASP A 376 -13.36 -22.18 -10.57
CA ASP A 376 -13.22 -20.92 -11.30
C ASP A 376 -14.59 -20.37 -11.69
N TYR A 377 -15.25 -19.75 -10.72
CA TYR A 377 -16.52 -19.07 -10.90
C TYR A 377 -16.44 -17.94 -11.93
N TYR A 378 -15.26 -17.42 -12.30
CA TYR A 378 -15.17 -16.40 -13.35
C TYR A 378 -15.51 -17.02 -14.71
N GLN A 379 -14.88 -18.14 -15.05
CA GLN A 379 -15.11 -18.84 -16.31
C GLN A 379 -16.52 -19.46 -16.36
N ILE A 380 -16.91 -20.22 -15.33
CA ILE A 380 -18.23 -20.88 -15.26
C ILE A 380 -19.40 -19.87 -15.42
N ARG A 381 -19.23 -18.63 -14.96
CA ARG A 381 -20.22 -17.56 -15.12
C ARG A 381 -20.16 -16.91 -16.49
N GLY A 382 -18.98 -16.84 -17.13
CA GLY A 382 -18.81 -16.38 -18.50
C GLY A 382 -19.61 -17.24 -19.44
N ASP A 383 -19.25 -18.53 -19.52
CA ASP A 383 -19.88 -19.54 -20.38
C ASP A 383 -21.41 -19.52 -20.27
N PHE A 384 -21.94 -19.55 -19.03
CA PHE A 384 -23.39 -19.54 -18.77
C PHE A 384 -24.08 -18.24 -19.19
N PHE A 385 -23.47 -17.07 -18.99
CA PHE A 385 -24.10 -15.80 -19.37
C PHE A 385 -23.97 -15.52 -20.88
N GLU A 386 -22.90 -15.99 -21.53
CA GLU A 386 -22.72 -15.90 -22.97
C GLU A 386 -23.71 -16.80 -23.72
N GLU A 387 -23.91 -18.04 -23.30
CA GLU A 387 -24.96 -18.94 -23.83
C GLU A 387 -26.35 -18.30 -23.75
N ARG A 388 -26.68 -17.69 -22.59
CA ARG A 388 -27.97 -17.02 -22.37
C ARG A 388 -28.12 -15.72 -23.17
N ALA A 389 -27.03 -15.00 -23.43
CA ALA A 389 -27.02 -13.78 -24.25
C ALA A 389 -27.19 -14.09 -25.75
N ALA A 390 -26.55 -15.16 -26.23
CA ALA A 390 -26.71 -15.67 -27.58
C ALA A 390 -28.13 -16.23 -27.84
N ALA A 391 -28.82 -16.71 -26.80
CA ALA A 391 -30.20 -17.19 -26.89
C ALA A 391 -31.28 -16.08 -26.85
N LEU A 392 -30.91 -14.80 -26.78
CA LEU A 392 -31.85 -13.68 -26.86
C LEU A 392 -32.35 -13.46 -28.29
N ASN A 393 -33.45 -12.71 -28.44
CA ASN A 393 -33.93 -12.23 -29.74
C ASN A 393 -34.03 -10.69 -29.72
N PRO A 394 -33.20 -9.96 -30.50
CA PRO A 394 -32.06 -10.47 -31.27
C PRO A 394 -30.94 -11.03 -30.36
N PRO A 395 -30.05 -11.90 -30.86
CA PRO A 395 -28.94 -12.46 -30.07
C PRO A 395 -27.92 -11.37 -29.73
N ILE A 396 -27.30 -11.41 -28.54
CA ILE A 396 -26.18 -10.51 -28.20
C ILE A 396 -24.87 -11.29 -28.37
N GLU A 397 -23.98 -10.78 -29.21
CA GLU A 397 -22.68 -11.40 -29.50
C GLU A 397 -21.68 -11.25 -28.35
N HIS A 398 -20.63 -12.08 -28.37
CA HIS A 398 -19.58 -12.13 -27.34
C HIS A 398 -18.94 -10.76 -27.13
N ASP A 399 -18.36 -10.15 -28.16
CA ASP A 399 -17.63 -8.88 -28.02
C ASP A 399 -18.53 -7.71 -27.59
N VAL A 400 -19.77 -7.68 -28.06
CA VAL A 400 -20.81 -6.74 -27.63
C VAL A 400 -21.10 -6.90 -26.13
N LEU A 401 -21.28 -8.12 -25.64
CA LEU A 401 -21.49 -8.40 -24.22
C LEU A 401 -20.24 -8.05 -23.39
N TRP A 402 -19.05 -8.28 -23.92
CA TRP A 402 -17.79 -7.90 -23.29
C TRP A 402 -17.59 -6.38 -23.23
N ASN A 403 -18.23 -5.57 -24.08
CA ASN A 403 -18.26 -4.11 -23.93
C ASN A 403 -19.22 -3.61 -22.82
N MET A 404 -19.97 -4.50 -22.16
CA MET A 404 -20.92 -4.11 -21.10
C MET A 404 -20.32 -4.25 -19.70
N ALA A 405 -20.30 -3.14 -18.95
CA ALA A 405 -19.74 -3.11 -17.61
C ALA A 405 -20.53 -3.94 -16.59
N ALA A 406 -21.84 -4.11 -16.79
CA ALA A 406 -22.68 -4.96 -15.95
C ALA A 406 -22.20 -6.43 -16.00
N PHE A 407 -22.02 -6.97 -17.21
CA PHE A 407 -21.49 -8.32 -17.44
C PHE A 407 -20.13 -8.51 -16.77
N ARG A 408 -19.14 -7.66 -17.07
CA ARG A 408 -17.80 -7.72 -16.44
C ARG A 408 -17.82 -7.63 -14.91
N ASN A 409 -18.84 -7.02 -14.30
CA ASN A 409 -19.02 -6.98 -12.85
C ASN A 409 -19.69 -8.25 -12.30
N PHE A 410 -20.64 -8.84 -13.04
CA PHE A 410 -21.27 -10.11 -12.66
C PHE A 410 -20.30 -11.30 -12.69
N LEU A 411 -19.28 -11.29 -13.56
CA LEU A 411 -18.23 -12.33 -13.58
C LEU A 411 -17.35 -12.35 -12.32
N LYS A 412 -17.21 -11.22 -11.62
CA LYS A 412 -16.36 -11.10 -10.41
C LYS A 412 -16.98 -11.78 -9.18
N ILE A 413 -18.27 -12.13 -9.23
CA ILE A 413 -19.04 -12.69 -8.12
C ILE A 413 -18.60 -14.15 -7.87
N GLN A 414 -18.12 -14.42 -6.66
CA GLN A 414 -17.58 -15.72 -6.24
C GLN A 414 -18.68 -16.70 -5.82
N SER A 415 -19.62 -16.99 -6.74
CA SER A 415 -20.72 -17.94 -6.54
C SER A 415 -21.17 -18.52 -7.88
N PRO A 416 -21.78 -19.72 -7.93
CA PRO A 416 -22.29 -20.28 -9.18
C PRO A 416 -23.32 -19.34 -9.84
N PRO A 417 -23.43 -19.37 -11.18
CA PRO A 417 -24.51 -18.69 -11.88
C PRO A 417 -25.88 -19.33 -11.56
N THR A 418 -26.93 -18.54 -11.72
CA THR A 418 -28.33 -18.94 -11.52
C THR A 418 -29.24 -18.14 -12.45
N GLU A 419 -30.42 -18.66 -12.79
CA GLU A 419 -31.42 -17.93 -13.57
C GLU A 419 -31.80 -16.56 -12.95
N ARG A 420 -31.87 -16.48 -11.61
CA ARG A 420 -32.10 -15.21 -10.92
C ARG A 420 -30.96 -14.20 -11.13
N SER A 421 -29.71 -14.68 -11.22
CA SER A 421 -28.58 -13.81 -11.55
C SER A 421 -28.54 -13.44 -13.03
N TRP A 422 -29.02 -14.31 -13.93
CA TRP A 422 -29.21 -13.97 -15.34
C TRP A 422 -30.28 -12.91 -15.52
N ALA A 423 -31.49 -13.08 -14.99
CA ALA A 423 -32.57 -12.09 -15.11
C ALA A 423 -32.17 -10.69 -14.60
N ARG A 424 -31.33 -10.63 -13.55
CA ARG A 424 -30.77 -9.36 -13.03
C ARG A 424 -29.67 -8.78 -13.92
N LEU A 425 -28.88 -9.62 -14.60
CA LEU A 425 -27.90 -9.15 -15.57
C LEU A 425 -28.62 -8.65 -16.84
N GLN A 426 -29.57 -9.43 -17.35
CA GLN A 426 -30.40 -9.15 -18.53
C GLN A 426 -31.05 -7.76 -18.43
N SER A 427 -31.67 -7.42 -17.29
CA SER A 427 -32.28 -6.09 -17.09
C SER A 427 -31.29 -4.93 -17.03
N GLN A 428 -29.98 -5.20 -16.87
CA GLN A 428 -28.92 -4.19 -16.89
C GLN A 428 -28.17 -4.10 -18.22
N ILE A 429 -28.21 -5.14 -19.06
CA ILE A 429 -27.54 -5.16 -20.37
C ILE A 429 -28.43 -4.70 -21.52
N LEU A 430 -29.72 -5.09 -21.52
CA LEU A 430 -30.64 -4.75 -22.61
C LEU A 430 -30.77 -3.23 -22.87
N PRO A 431 -30.84 -2.33 -21.87
CA PRO A 431 -30.95 -0.89 -22.12
C PRO A 431 -29.71 -0.26 -22.77
N TYR A 432 -28.57 -0.96 -22.76
CA TYR A 432 -27.27 -0.47 -23.24
C TYR A 432 -26.76 -1.23 -24.47
N ARG A 433 -27.62 -2.05 -25.09
CA ARG A 433 -27.26 -2.92 -26.22
C ARG A 433 -26.75 -2.13 -27.42
N GLN A 434 -27.54 -1.18 -27.91
CA GLN A 434 -27.21 -0.39 -29.10
C GLN A 434 -25.89 0.37 -28.93
N GLN A 435 -25.63 0.88 -27.72
CA GLN A 435 -24.39 1.59 -27.39
C GLN A 435 -23.20 0.61 -27.33
N ALA A 436 -23.39 -0.63 -26.88
CA ALA A 436 -22.33 -1.65 -26.88
C ALA A 436 -21.95 -2.08 -28.30
N GLU A 437 -22.95 -2.22 -29.17
CA GLU A 437 -22.80 -2.52 -30.60
C GLU A 437 -22.05 -1.36 -31.30
N GLN A 438 -22.48 -0.12 -31.08
CA GLN A 438 -21.80 1.08 -31.61
C GLN A 438 -20.35 1.22 -31.12
N VAL A 439 -20.06 0.91 -29.84
CA VAL A 439 -18.68 0.93 -29.31
C VAL A 439 -17.81 -0.18 -29.91
N LEU A 440 -18.40 -1.33 -30.26
CA LEU A 440 -17.69 -2.39 -30.97
C LEU A 440 -17.34 -1.95 -32.40
N GLU A 441 -18.34 -1.48 -33.14
CA GLU A 441 -18.21 -0.96 -34.51
C GLU A 441 -17.13 0.14 -34.58
N TYR A 442 -17.17 1.12 -33.67
CA TYR A 442 -16.18 2.19 -33.60
C TYR A 442 -14.78 1.71 -33.20
N LYS A 443 -14.68 0.65 -32.41
CA LYS A 443 -13.38 0.04 -32.07
C LYS A 443 -12.79 -0.67 -33.29
N GLU A 444 -13.59 -1.44 -34.02
CA GLU A 444 -13.19 -2.10 -35.27
C GLU A 444 -12.74 -1.05 -36.30
N MET A 445 -13.51 0.03 -36.52
CA MET A 445 -13.10 1.14 -37.38
C MET A 445 -11.76 1.79 -37.00
N MET A 446 -11.39 1.81 -35.71
CA MET A 446 -10.12 2.36 -35.23
C MET A 446 -8.95 1.36 -35.32
N ASP A 447 -9.24 0.05 -35.19
CA ASP A 447 -8.24 -1.02 -35.27
C ASP A 447 -7.92 -1.36 -36.75
N ASP A 448 -8.91 -1.28 -37.65
CA ASP A 448 -8.78 -1.55 -39.11
C ASP A 448 -8.41 -0.31 -39.95
N ALA A 449 -8.26 0.87 -39.35
CA ALA A 449 -8.00 2.13 -40.05
C ALA A 449 -6.75 2.04 -40.96
N PRO A 450 -6.89 2.06 -42.30
CA PRO A 450 -5.78 1.77 -43.19
C PRO A 450 -4.77 2.92 -43.27
N LEU A 451 -3.53 2.56 -43.62
CA LEU A 451 -2.44 3.49 -43.94
C LEU A 451 -2.66 4.29 -45.24
N SER A 452 -3.74 4.00 -45.98
CA SER A 452 -4.09 4.55 -47.30
C SER A 452 -5.55 5.03 -47.33
N TYR A 453 -5.81 6.15 -48.01
CA TYR A 453 -7.11 6.82 -48.10
C TYR A 453 -8.09 6.18 -49.11
N GLU A 454 -7.61 5.29 -49.97
CA GLU A 454 -8.31 4.91 -51.20
C GLU A 454 -9.18 3.64 -51.07
N ASP A 455 -8.92 2.78 -50.07
CA ASP A 455 -9.48 1.41 -50.00
C ASP A 455 -10.68 1.21 -49.04
N VAL A 456 -11.30 2.28 -48.51
CA VAL A 456 -12.45 2.17 -47.57
C VAL A 456 -13.76 2.62 -48.22
N ASP A 457 -14.73 1.69 -48.28
CA ASP A 457 -16.13 1.95 -48.64
C ASP A 457 -17.06 1.94 -47.41
N GLY A 458 -18.14 2.71 -47.49
CA GLY A 458 -19.22 2.72 -46.48
C GLY A 458 -19.21 3.90 -45.48
N PRO A 459 -20.19 3.95 -44.56
CA PRO A 459 -20.42 5.09 -43.64
C PRO A 459 -19.26 5.35 -42.66
N SER A 460 -18.41 4.34 -42.43
CA SER A 460 -17.14 4.47 -41.68
C SER A 460 -16.20 5.50 -42.30
N ARG A 461 -16.19 5.62 -43.64
CA ARG A 461 -15.38 6.60 -44.37
C ARG A 461 -15.79 8.04 -44.05
N ASP A 462 -17.09 8.30 -43.95
CA ASP A 462 -17.61 9.66 -43.75
C ASP A 462 -17.27 10.20 -42.35
N THR A 463 -17.33 9.34 -41.32
CA THR A 463 -16.96 9.73 -39.94
C THR A 463 -15.47 10.07 -39.83
N LEU A 464 -14.59 9.24 -40.41
CA LEU A 464 -13.15 9.50 -40.43
C LEU A 464 -12.78 10.71 -41.29
N ARG A 465 -13.44 10.89 -42.44
CA ARG A 465 -13.27 12.06 -43.32
C ARG A 465 -13.68 13.35 -42.62
N LEU A 466 -14.83 13.36 -41.95
CA LEU A 466 -15.28 14.49 -41.13
C LEU A 466 -14.23 14.86 -40.08
N TRP A 467 -13.69 13.88 -39.34
CA TRP A 467 -12.63 14.13 -38.37
C TRP A 467 -11.37 14.73 -39.02
N MET A 468 -10.96 14.26 -40.20
CA MET A 468 -9.81 14.82 -40.92
C MET A 468 -10.05 16.26 -41.39
N ASP A 469 -11.25 16.56 -41.88
CA ASP A 469 -11.60 17.91 -42.35
C ASP A 469 -11.70 18.90 -41.18
N LEU A 470 -12.25 18.47 -40.04
CA LEU A 470 -12.23 19.22 -38.78
C LEU A 470 -10.80 19.44 -38.27
N LYS A 471 -9.96 18.39 -38.24
CA LYS A 471 -8.53 18.48 -37.91
C LYS A 471 -7.82 19.49 -38.81
N ARG A 472 -8.05 19.45 -40.13
CA ARG A 472 -7.44 20.39 -41.10
C ARG A 472 -7.86 21.84 -40.85
N HIS A 473 -9.14 22.09 -40.53
CA HIS A 473 -9.66 23.42 -40.19
C HIS A 473 -9.07 23.97 -38.89
N ARG A 474 -8.92 23.11 -37.87
CA ARG A 474 -8.47 23.46 -36.51
C ARG A 474 -6.95 23.60 -36.37
N GLN A 475 -6.18 22.72 -37.01
CA GLN A 475 -4.72 22.65 -36.88
C GLN A 475 -3.95 23.77 -37.58
N VAL A 476 -4.64 24.71 -38.24
CA VAL A 476 -4.00 25.94 -38.75
C VAL A 476 -3.28 26.70 -37.62
N ARG A 477 -3.77 26.61 -36.36
CA ARG A 477 -3.08 27.16 -35.17
C ARG A 477 -1.71 26.56 -34.87
N LYS A 478 -1.41 25.33 -35.34
CA LYS A 478 -0.11 24.67 -35.13
C LYS A 478 0.93 25.01 -36.22
N ARG A 479 0.57 25.82 -37.23
CA ARG A 479 1.50 26.30 -38.27
C ARG A 479 2.26 27.54 -37.78
N VAL A 480 3.39 27.83 -38.42
CA VAL A 480 4.17 29.06 -38.18
C VAL A 480 4.13 29.90 -39.47
N PRO A 481 3.66 31.16 -39.44
CA PRO A 481 3.06 31.87 -38.30
C PRO A 481 1.72 31.26 -37.86
N CYS A 482 1.40 31.36 -36.57
CA CYS A 482 0.16 30.84 -36.00
C CYS A 482 -1.03 31.66 -36.49
N TYR A 483 -2.08 30.97 -36.97
CA TYR A 483 -3.34 31.58 -37.37
C TYR A 483 -4.52 30.81 -36.75
N PHE A 484 -5.36 31.54 -36.03
CA PHE A 484 -6.58 31.03 -35.41
C PHE A 484 -7.80 31.39 -36.27
N GLN A 485 -8.74 30.45 -36.38
CA GLN A 485 -10.04 30.71 -37.01
C GLN A 485 -10.84 31.77 -36.20
N PRO A 486 -11.84 32.45 -36.79
CA PRO A 486 -12.65 33.45 -36.09
C PRO A 486 -13.30 32.91 -34.81
N GLU A 487 -13.81 31.68 -34.84
CA GLU A 487 -14.39 30.97 -33.69
C GLU A 487 -13.34 30.71 -32.59
N GLN A 488 -12.14 30.23 -32.96
CA GLN A 488 -11.04 29.98 -32.02
C GLN A 488 -10.58 31.29 -31.35
N SER A 489 -10.43 32.35 -32.16
CA SER A 489 -10.04 33.69 -31.70
C SER A 489 -11.07 34.31 -30.73
N PHE A 490 -12.35 33.97 -30.89
CA PHE A 490 -13.39 34.37 -29.94
C PHE A 490 -13.25 33.63 -28.62
N VAL A 491 -13.14 32.29 -28.65
CA VAL A 491 -13.01 31.45 -27.46
C VAL A 491 -11.76 31.79 -26.65
N LEU A 492 -10.61 32.01 -27.30
CA LEU A 492 -9.36 32.40 -26.63
C LEU A 492 -9.47 33.72 -25.85
N ARG A 493 -10.13 34.73 -26.42
CA ARG A 493 -10.34 36.02 -25.73
C ARG A 493 -11.28 35.88 -24.53
N LEU A 494 -12.32 35.06 -24.64
CA LEU A 494 -13.21 34.75 -23.52
C LEU A 494 -12.44 34.02 -22.40
N ALA A 495 -11.58 33.06 -22.76
CA ALA A 495 -10.76 32.33 -21.81
C ALA A 495 -9.69 33.17 -21.12
N GLN A 496 -9.05 34.10 -21.83
CA GLN A 496 -8.12 35.06 -21.22
C GLN A 496 -8.82 35.92 -20.15
N LYS A 497 -10.06 36.35 -20.40
CA LYS A 497 -10.87 37.13 -19.45
C LYS A 497 -11.23 36.31 -18.20
N GLU A 498 -11.76 35.10 -18.36
CA GLU A 498 -12.17 34.28 -17.21
C GLU A 498 -10.95 33.73 -16.43
N LEU A 499 -9.83 33.43 -17.08
CA LEU A 499 -8.58 33.08 -16.39
C LEU A 499 -8.09 34.26 -15.52
N GLN A 500 -8.08 35.48 -16.06
CA GLN A 500 -7.68 36.66 -15.30
C GLN A 500 -8.60 36.88 -14.09
N ARG A 501 -9.91 36.72 -14.27
CA ARG A 501 -10.89 36.78 -13.17
C ARG A 501 -10.63 35.73 -12.07
N CYS A 502 -10.28 34.50 -12.44
CA CYS A 502 -9.90 33.46 -11.48
C CYS A 502 -8.58 33.77 -10.75
N LEU A 503 -7.61 34.36 -11.44
CA LEU A 503 -6.35 34.82 -10.84
C LEU A 503 -6.59 36.00 -9.87
N ASP A 504 -7.43 36.97 -10.24
CA ASP A 504 -7.75 38.16 -9.43
C ASP A 504 -8.57 37.78 -8.18
N SER A 505 -9.43 36.76 -8.29
CA SER A 505 -10.13 36.13 -7.15
C SER A 505 -9.18 35.28 -6.28
N GLY A 506 -7.96 35.04 -6.76
CA GLY A 506 -6.93 34.24 -6.12
C GLY A 506 -7.34 32.78 -5.90
N ILE A 507 -8.06 32.17 -6.84
CA ILE A 507 -8.52 30.77 -6.77
C ILE A 507 -7.32 29.84 -6.50
N ALA A 508 -7.56 28.75 -5.76
CA ALA A 508 -6.54 27.75 -5.46
C ALA A 508 -5.97 27.13 -6.75
N ASP A 509 -4.66 26.86 -6.78
CA ASP A 509 -3.99 26.34 -7.98
C ASP A 509 -4.53 24.96 -8.40
N GLU A 510 -5.03 24.15 -7.45
CA GLU A 510 -5.71 22.88 -7.71
C GLU A 510 -7.03 23.03 -8.51
N ASP A 511 -7.70 24.18 -8.41
CA ASP A 511 -9.00 24.45 -9.05
C ASP A 511 -8.86 25.27 -10.33
N LEU A 512 -7.80 26.07 -10.43
CA LEU A 512 -7.65 27.12 -11.44
C LEU A 512 -7.92 26.64 -12.87
N LEU A 513 -7.43 25.46 -13.26
CA LEU A 513 -7.65 24.90 -14.60
C LEU A 513 -9.13 24.56 -14.84
N LEU A 514 -9.73 23.74 -13.99
CA LEU A 514 -11.09 23.23 -14.21
C LEU A 514 -12.15 24.32 -13.98
N LEU A 515 -11.93 25.24 -13.04
CA LEU A 515 -12.84 26.36 -12.80
C LEU A 515 -12.77 27.39 -13.94
N THR A 516 -11.58 27.69 -14.48
CA THR A 516 -11.46 28.54 -15.68
C THR A 516 -12.24 27.93 -16.85
N LEU A 517 -12.05 26.64 -17.13
CA LEU A 517 -12.79 25.93 -18.18
C LEU A 517 -14.30 25.96 -17.93
N HIS A 518 -14.76 25.69 -16.71
CA HIS A 518 -16.19 25.75 -16.37
C HIS A 518 -16.77 27.16 -16.57
N ASN A 519 -16.08 28.21 -16.11
CA ASN A 519 -16.51 29.59 -16.27
C ASN A 519 -16.59 30.00 -17.75
N VAL A 520 -15.63 29.59 -18.59
CA VAL A 520 -15.67 29.82 -20.03
C VAL A 520 -16.88 29.13 -20.67
N TYR A 521 -17.15 27.87 -20.33
CA TYR A 521 -18.30 27.14 -20.85
C TYR A 521 -19.62 27.84 -20.47
N VAL A 522 -19.80 28.19 -19.19
CA VAL A 522 -21.00 28.87 -18.68
C VAL A 522 -21.18 30.24 -19.36
N ALA A 523 -20.12 31.05 -19.41
CA ALA A 523 -20.16 32.37 -20.06
C ALA A 523 -20.46 32.26 -21.57
N TYR A 524 -19.94 31.24 -22.25
CA TYR A 524 -20.21 31.00 -23.67
C TYR A 524 -21.66 30.57 -23.93
N GLN A 525 -22.23 29.70 -23.08
CA GLN A 525 -23.61 29.25 -23.23
C GLN A 525 -24.62 30.41 -23.06
N GLN A 526 -24.29 31.40 -22.22
CA GLN A 526 -25.09 32.60 -21.94
C GLN A 526 -25.07 33.66 -23.07
N LEU A 527 -24.29 33.47 -24.15
CA LEU A 527 -24.23 34.42 -25.26
C LEU A 527 -25.50 34.38 -26.12
N GLU A 528 -26.18 35.52 -26.24
CA GLU A 528 -27.31 35.72 -27.17
C GLU A 528 -26.91 35.56 -28.64
N HIS A 529 -25.67 35.96 -28.99
CA HIS A 529 -25.13 35.89 -30.34
C HIS A 529 -23.78 35.16 -30.31
N ARG A 530 -23.80 33.90 -30.74
CA ARG A 530 -22.61 33.05 -30.85
C ARG A 530 -21.88 33.32 -32.18
N PRO A 531 -20.54 33.24 -32.23
CA PRO A 531 -19.81 33.34 -33.49
C PRO A 531 -20.27 32.26 -34.48
N ILE A 532 -20.17 32.53 -35.78
CA ILE A 532 -20.43 31.54 -36.83
C ILE A 532 -19.12 30.82 -37.13
N GLY A 533 -19.14 29.48 -37.12
CA GLY A 533 -17.94 28.64 -37.30
C GLY A 533 -18.26 27.25 -37.84
N LEU A 534 -17.25 26.37 -37.84
CA LEU A 534 -17.39 24.95 -38.17
C LEU A 534 -17.53 24.10 -36.90
N ASN A 535 -18.68 23.46 -36.73
CA ASN A 535 -19.02 22.65 -35.57
C ASN A 535 -18.41 21.24 -35.62
N TYR A 536 -18.34 20.57 -34.46
CA TYR A 536 -17.80 19.21 -34.31
C TYR A 536 -18.59 18.12 -35.07
N ASP A 537 -19.81 18.42 -35.51
CA ASP A 537 -20.67 17.59 -36.37
C ASP A 537 -20.51 17.89 -37.86
N GLY A 538 -19.61 18.82 -38.23
CA GLY A 538 -19.39 19.27 -39.61
C GLY A 538 -20.34 20.36 -40.10
N THR A 539 -21.33 20.76 -39.30
CA THR A 539 -22.26 21.84 -39.69
C THR A 539 -21.59 23.22 -39.63
N ARG A 540 -22.02 24.14 -40.51
CA ARG A 540 -21.67 25.55 -40.43
C ARG A 540 -22.87 26.34 -39.91
N GLY A 541 -22.67 27.11 -38.84
CA GLY A 541 -23.73 27.85 -38.18
C GLY A 541 -23.26 28.47 -36.86
N PRO A 542 -24.18 28.79 -35.93
CA PRO A 542 -23.84 29.19 -34.57
C PRO A 542 -22.92 28.15 -33.93
N TYR A 543 -21.74 28.60 -33.51
CA TYR A 543 -20.65 27.72 -33.12
C TYR A 543 -20.94 27.00 -31.80
N GLN A 544 -20.58 25.72 -31.75
CA GLN A 544 -20.67 24.86 -30.57
C GLN A 544 -19.26 24.44 -30.12
N LEU A 545 -19.00 24.56 -28.82
CA LEU A 545 -17.71 24.22 -28.21
C LEU A 545 -17.39 22.72 -28.37
N SER A 546 -16.17 22.41 -28.80
CA SER A 546 -15.62 21.05 -28.85
C SER A 546 -14.58 20.83 -27.74
N LEU A 547 -14.16 19.59 -27.52
CA LEU A 547 -13.06 19.31 -26.58
C LEU A 547 -11.70 19.86 -27.04
N ASP A 548 -11.50 20.09 -28.34
CA ASP A 548 -10.32 20.84 -28.81
C ASP A 548 -10.32 22.29 -28.33
N ASP A 549 -11.47 22.93 -28.13
CA ASP A 549 -11.53 24.28 -27.57
C ASP A 549 -11.05 24.30 -26.11
N ALA A 550 -11.43 23.30 -25.30
CA ALA A 550 -10.92 23.14 -23.94
C ALA A 550 -9.40 22.85 -23.92
N ARG A 551 -8.91 21.97 -24.82
CA ARG A 551 -7.48 21.69 -24.99
C ARG A 551 -6.71 22.95 -25.39
N MET A 552 -7.21 23.70 -26.36
CA MET A 552 -6.65 24.96 -26.85
C MET A 552 -6.57 26.02 -25.75
N ILE A 553 -7.56 26.12 -24.86
CA ILE A 553 -7.49 27.03 -23.71
C ILE A 553 -6.36 26.64 -22.74
N VAL A 554 -6.20 25.35 -22.45
CA VAL A 554 -5.10 24.89 -21.59
C VAL A 554 -3.75 25.23 -22.23
N GLU A 555 -3.54 24.85 -23.49
CA GLU A 555 -2.30 25.04 -24.26
C GLU A 555 -1.95 26.52 -24.52
N ASP A 556 -2.89 27.30 -25.06
CA ASP A 556 -2.60 28.65 -25.61
C ASP A 556 -2.92 29.79 -24.62
N VAL A 557 -3.61 29.53 -23.50
CA VAL A 557 -3.99 30.56 -22.50
C VAL A 557 -3.43 30.27 -21.11
N ILE A 558 -3.59 29.05 -20.59
CA ILE A 558 -3.17 28.73 -19.22
C ILE A 558 -1.66 28.43 -19.16
N GLU A 559 -1.12 27.57 -20.03
CA GLU A 559 0.34 27.32 -20.11
C GLU A 559 1.12 28.61 -20.46
N ALA A 560 0.53 29.53 -21.22
CA ALA A 560 1.11 30.84 -21.56
C ALA A 560 1.20 31.81 -20.36
N LYS A 561 0.46 31.57 -19.27
CA LYS A 561 0.45 32.38 -18.04
C LYS A 561 1.12 31.68 -16.85
N ILE A 562 1.21 30.36 -16.87
CA ILE A 562 1.78 29.54 -15.81
C ILE A 562 2.71 28.52 -16.46
N ASP A 563 4.01 28.65 -16.21
CA ASP A 563 5.03 27.71 -16.68
C ASP A 563 4.68 26.27 -16.23
N PRO A 564 4.44 25.32 -17.16
CA PRO A 564 4.10 23.94 -16.84
C PRO A 564 5.18 23.18 -16.05
N THR A 565 6.44 23.61 -16.13
CA THR A 565 7.57 22.99 -15.42
C THR A 565 7.70 23.45 -13.97
N SER A 566 7.13 24.61 -13.64
CA SER A 566 7.14 25.17 -12.28
C SER A 566 6.34 24.31 -11.29
N GLN A 567 6.61 24.46 -9.99
CA GLN A 567 5.82 23.80 -8.93
C GLN A 567 4.33 24.14 -9.06
N ARG A 568 4.01 25.40 -9.40
CA ARG A 568 2.64 25.88 -9.63
C ARG A 568 2.01 25.19 -10.84
N GLY A 569 2.71 25.13 -11.97
CA GLY A 569 2.27 24.40 -13.16
C GLY A 569 2.03 22.92 -12.88
N SER A 570 2.89 22.28 -12.09
CA SER A 570 2.71 20.88 -11.67
C SER A 570 1.40 20.66 -10.89
N MET A 571 1.03 21.59 -9.99
CA MET A 571 -0.28 21.57 -9.30
C MET A 571 -1.45 21.76 -10.28
N VAL A 572 -1.41 22.82 -11.10
CA VAL A 572 -2.49 23.23 -12.02
C VAL A 572 -2.75 22.19 -13.11
N PHE A 573 -1.69 21.70 -13.77
CA PHE A 573 -1.82 20.88 -14.97
C PHE A 573 -1.82 19.37 -14.69
N SER A 574 -1.07 18.89 -13.70
CA SER A 574 -0.75 17.45 -13.56
C SER A 574 -1.46 16.73 -12.40
N GLN A 575 -2.34 17.41 -11.66
CA GLN A 575 -3.05 16.83 -10.50
C GLN A 575 -4.54 16.57 -10.74
N LEU A 576 -4.99 16.50 -11.99
CA LEU A 576 -6.36 16.16 -12.35
C LEU A 576 -6.63 14.66 -12.09
N ARG A 577 -7.89 14.33 -11.77
CA ARG A 577 -8.34 12.95 -11.51
C ARG A 577 -9.54 12.59 -12.38
N CYS A 578 -9.51 11.40 -12.97
CA CYS A 578 -10.62 10.84 -13.73
C CYS A 578 -11.81 10.46 -12.83
N ARG A 579 -13.02 10.93 -13.14
CA ARG A 579 -14.26 10.60 -12.40
C ARG A 579 -14.67 9.12 -12.54
N GLY A 580 -14.21 8.44 -13.60
CA GLY A 580 -14.36 6.98 -13.77
C GLY A 580 -13.49 6.14 -12.81
N CYS A 581 -12.37 6.67 -12.32
CA CYS A 581 -11.47 5.97 -11.40
C CYS A 581 -11.93 6.00 -9.94
N ARG A 582 -13.05 5.33 -9.63
CA ARG A 582 -13.66 5.28 -8.28
C ARG A 582 -12.94 4.36 -7.25
N ARG A 583 -11.68 3.97 -7.48
CA ARG A 583 -10.93 3.07 -6.59
C ARG A 583 -10.24 3.84 -5.46
N ARG A 584 -10.57 3.50 -4.21
CA ARG A 584 -9.96 4.12 -3.00
C ARG A 584 -8.45 3.90 -2.88
N ASP A 585 -7.92 2.87 -3.54
CA ASP A 585 -6.50 2.47 -3.48
C ASP A 585 -5.68 2.93 -4.70
N PHE A 586 -6.31 3.64 -5.64
CA PHE A 586 -5.68 4.09 -6.88
C PHE A 586 -5.89 5.60 -7.07
N THR A 587 -4.97 6.38 -6.52
CA THR A 587 -4.91 7.85 -6.66
C THR A 587 -3.85 8.24 -7.69
N LYS A 588 -3.99 7.74 -8.93
CA LYS A 588 -3.23 8.30 -10.05
C LYS A 588 -3.78 9.71 -10.36
N THR A 589 -2.90 10.61 -10.75
CA THR A 589 -3.27 11.88 -11.39
C THR A 589 -2.79 11.89 -12.84
N TRP A 590 -3.33 12.82 -13.62
CA TRP A 590 -3.10 12.95 -15.05
C TRP A 590 -2.96 14.42 -15.42
N SER A 591 -2.29 14.69 -16.55
CA SER A 591 -2.46 15.96 -17.26
C SER A 591 -3.86 16.03 -17.91
N PHE A 592 -4.27 17.21 -18.39
CA PHE A 592 -5.55 17.37 -19.08
C PHE A 592 -5.68 16.41 -20.29
N THR A 593 -4.65 16.33 -21.13
CA THR A 593 -4.62 15.43 -22.30
C THR A 593 -4.52 13.96 -21.90
N ASP A 594 -3.59 13.61 -20.99
CA ASP A 594 -3.43 12.23 -20.49
C ASP A 594 -4.71 11.69 -19.83
N ALA A 595 -5.51 12.56 -19.22
CA ALA A 595 -6.76 12.17 -18.57
C ALA A 595 -7.81 11.74 -19.58
N PHE A 596 -7.96 12.46 -20.69
CA PHE A 596 -8.86 12.10 -21.80
C PHE A 596 -8.36 10.86 -22.56
N GLU A 597 -7.06 10.73 -22.83
CA GLU A 597 -6.47 9.49 -23.36
C GLU A 597 -6.75 8.29 -22.44
N HIS A 598 -6.60 8.47 -21.12
CA HIS A 598 -6.92 7.44 -20.14
C HIS A 598 -8.42 7.09 -20.13
N ILE A 599 -9.31 8.10 -20.19
CA ILE A 599 -10.76 7.91 -20.25
C ILE A 599 -11.14 7.11 -21.49
N LEU A 600 -10.63 7.47 -22.67
CA LEU A 600 -10.86 6.73 -23.91
C LEU A 600 -10.45 5.25 -23.77
N ASN A 601 -9.20 5.01 -23.37
CA ASN A 601 -8.63 3.66 -23.31
C ASN A 601 -9.15 2.79 -22.15
N THR A 602 -9.73 3.37 -21.09
CA THR A 602 -10.09 2.63 -19.86
C THR A 602 -11.58 2.65 -19.52
N HIS A 603 -12.31 3.68 -19.98
CA HIS A 603 -13.70 3.94 -19.59
C HIS A 603 -14.65 4.07 -20.78
N ALA A 604 -14.23 4.63 -21.91
CA ALA A 604 -15.08 4.79 -23.08
C ALA A 604 -15.36 3.47 -23.84
N MET A 605 -14.43 2.51 -23.77
CA MET A 605 -14.64 1.15 -24.30
C MET A 605 -15.60 0.29 -23.45
N LEU A 606 -16.48 0.92 -22.67
CA LEU A 606 -17.44 0.27 -21.78
C LEU A 606 -18.76 1.06 -21.70
N VAL A 607 -19.88 0.35 -21.81
CA VAL A 607 -21.22 0.90 -21.62
C VAL A 607 -21.90 0.38 -20.36
N GLY A 608 -22.88 1.12 -19.87
CA GLY A 608 -23.73 0.73 -18.74
C GLY A 608 -24.11 1.90 -17.83
N GLU A 609 -24.97 1.62 -16.86
CA GLU A 609 -25.61 2.61 -15.99
C GLU A 609 -24.62 3.58 -15.29
N GLY A 610 -24.57 4.82 -15.79
CA GLY A 610 -23.69 5.89 -15.32
C GLY A 610 -22.21 5.68 -15.67
N ILE A 611 -21.98 5.08 -16.84
CA ILE A 611 -20.70 5.01 -17.54
C ILE A 611 -20.90 5.65 -18.90
N GLU A 612 -21.34 6.92 -18.93
CA GLU A 612 -21.60 7.66 -20.19
C GLU A 612 -20.31 8.06 -20.94
N PHE A 613 -19.16 7.56 -20.49
CA PHE A 613 -17.86 7.73 -21.12
C PHE A 613 -17.81 7.13 -22.54
N TRP A 614 -18.69 6.19 -22.87
CA TRP A 614 -18.81 5.61 -24.22
C TRP A 614 -19.02 6.66 -25.31
N ARG A 615 -19.60 7.82 -24.97
CA ARG A 615 -19.76 8.96 -25.88
C ARG A 615 -18.43 9.56 -26.37
N PHE A 616 -17.31 9.21 -25.74
CA PHE A 616 -15.97 9.60 -26.18
C PHE A 616 -15.32 8.59 -27.14
N ALA A 617 -15.92 7.41 -27.36
CA ALA A 617 -15.39 6.33 -28.20
C ALA A 617 -15.58 6.58 -29.72
N VAL A 618 -15.58 7.83 -30.18
CA VAL A 618 -15.82 8.20 -31.59
C VAL A 618 -14.60 7.84 -32.46
N PRO A 619 -14.78 7.31 -33.69
CA PRO A 619 -13.67 6.97 -34.58
C PRO A 619 -12.78 8.17 -34.94
N PHE A 620 -11.48 7.94 -35.01
CA PHE A 620 -10.46 8.89 -35.46
C PHE A 620 -9.19 8.17 -35.91
N ILE A 621 -8.35 8.85 -36.68
CA ILE A 621 -7.07 8.30 -37.13
C ILE A 621 -6.02 8.49 -36.03
N ARG A 622 -5.48 7.37 -35.54
CA ARG A 622 -4.35 7.35 -34.59
C ARG A 622 -3.05 7.51 -35.35
N GLU A 623 -2.40 8.66 -35.23
CA GLU A 623 -1.03 8.84 -35.71
C GLU A 623 -0.08 7.98 -34.85
N GLN A 624 0.56 6.98 -35.46
CA GLN A 624 1.67 6.27 -34.81
C GLN A 624 2.96 7.07 -35.01
N ALA A 625 3.75 7.22 -33.94
CA ALA A 625 5.13 7.65 -34.06
C ALA A 625 6.02 6.41 -34.05
N ASP A 626 6.72 6.19 -35.17
CA ASP A 626 7.70 5.09 -35.32
C ASP A 626 8.93 5.23 -34.41
N TRP A 627 9.04 6.35 -33.69
CA TRP A 627 10.16 6.67 -32.80
C TRP A 627 9.68 7.16 -31.43
N ARG A 628 10.47 6.87 -30.38
CA ARG A 628 10.25 7.41 -29.04
C ARG A 628 11.04 8.72 -28.88
N PRO A 629 10.37 9.88 -28.76
CA PRO A 629 11.07 11.15 -28.56
C PRO A 629 11.86 11.17 -27.25
N THR A 630 13.00 11.84 -27.30
CA THR A 630 13.87 12.17 -26.16
C THR A 630 13.24 13.27 -25.29
N PRO A 631 13.75 13.53 -24.06
CA PRO A 631 13.16 14.52 -23.15
C PRO A 631 13.05 15.95 -23.72
N ASP A 632 13.99 16.35 -24.59
CA ASP A 632 13.98 17.67 -25.22
C ASP A 632 12.98 17.74 -26.41
N GLU A 633 12.54 16.58 -26.92
CA GLU A 633 11.55 16.42 -27.99
C GLU A 633 10.11 16.24 -27.45
N VAL A 634 9.87 16.40 -26.13
CA VAL A 634 8.54 16.25 -25.52
C VAL A 634 7.49 17.22 -26.12
N ASN A 635 7.93 18.39 -26.62
CA ASN A 635 7.06 19.30 -27.36
C ASN A 635 6.65 18.76 -28.74
N ALA A 636 7.46 17.92 -29.39
CA ALA A 636 7.06 17.23 -30.62
C ALA A 636 6.01 16.14 -30.36
N ALA A 637 6.02 15.52 -29.18
CA ALA A 637 5.01 14.54 -28.78
C ALA A 637 3.59 15.15 -28.62
N LYS A 638 3.47 16.47 -28.38
CA LYS A 638 2.19 17.22 -28.39
C LYS A 638 1.52 17.32 -29.78
N SER A 639 2.15 16.81 -30.85
CA SER A 639 1.60 16.82 -32.22
C SER A 639 0.64 15.66 -32.51
N ILE A 640 0.81 14.51 -31.84
CA ILE A 640 0.14 13.25 -32.15
C ILE A 640 -1.29 13.24 -31.56
N ASP A 641 -2.31 13.16 -32.41
CA ASP A 641 -3.69 13.04 -31.92
C ASP A 641 -4.00 11.59 -31.49
N ARG A 642 -4.08 11.37 -30.17
CA ARG A 642 -4.43 10.08 -29.52
C ARG A 642 -5.86 10.01 -28.98
N PHE A 643 -6.66 11.03 -29.24
CA PHE A 643 -8.03 11.19 -28.77
C PHE A 643 -8.82 12.00 -29.81
N PRO A 644 -10.12 11.74 -30.02
CA PRO A 644 -10.94 12.42 -31.04
C PRO A 644 -11.33 13.85 -30.64
N TRP A 645 -10.34 14.73 -30.44
CA TRP A 645 -10.53 16.11 -29.92
C TRP A 645 -11.51 16.97 -30.72
N TYR A 646 -11.47 16.87 -32.06
CA TYR A 646 -12.19 17.78 -32.96
C TYR A 646 -13.66 17.40 -33.21
N SER A 647 -14.00 16.11 -33.07
CA SER A 647 -15.35 15.57 -33.34
C SER A 647 -16.21 15.38 -32.09
N LEU A 648 -15.70 15.76 -30.91
CA LEU A 648 -16.42 15.63 -29.64
C LEU A 648 -16.89 16.98 -29.10
N PRO A 649 -18.17 17.10 -28.67
CA PRO A 649 -18.66 18.28 -27.97
C PRO A 649 -17.98 18.44 -26.61
N TRP A 650 -17.78 19.69 -26.18
CA TRP A 650 -17.42 20.01 -24.81
C TRP A 650 -18.65 19.75 -23.91
N PRO A 651 -18.59 18.80 -22.94
CA PRO A 651 -19.70 18.55 -22.01
C PRO A 651 -19.74 19.59 -20.88
N GLU A 652 -20.94 19.94 -20.42
CA GLU A 652 -21.15 20.91 -19.32
C GLU A 652 -20.39 20.50 -18.05
N CYS A 653 -20.46 19.22 -17.69
CA CYS A 653 -19.61 18.63 -16.65
C CYS A 653 -18.45 17.87 -17.31
N LEU A 654 -17.23 18.40 -17.20
CA LEU A 654 -16.03 17.66 -17.62
C LEU A 654 -15.85 16.39 -16.76
N PRO A 655 -15.37 15.27 -17.32
CA PRO A 655 -15.15 14.00 -16.62
C PRO A 655 -13.97 14.00 -15.62
N LEU A 656 -13.49 15.19 -15.24
CA LEU A 656 -12.27 15.45 -14.48
C LEU A 656 -12.60 16.17 -13.17
N VAL A 657 -11.86 15.86 -12.11
CA VAL A 657 -12.01 16.52 -10.80
C VAL A 657 -10.63 16.91 -10.22
N PRO A 658 -10.55 17.99 -9.43
CA PRO A 658 -9.28 18.42 -8.83
C PRO A 658 -8.82 17.45 -7.73
N VAL A 659 -7.52 17.50 -7.40
CA VAL A 659 -6.87 16.51 -6.52
C VAL A 659 -7.47 16.40 -5.12
N HIS A 660 -8.04 17.48 -4.60
CA HIS A 660 -8.63 17.51 -3.27
C HIS A 660 -10.03 16.85 -3.23
N ARG A 661 -10.68 16.64 -4.39
CA ARG A 661 -11.95 15.89 -4.50
C ARG A 661 -11.69 14.41 -4.78
N GLU A 662 -12.50 13.57 -4.15
CA GLU A 662 -12.34 12.11 -4.14
C GLU A 662 -13.39 11.47 -5.08
N PRO A 663 -13.03 10.95 -6.27
CA PRO A 663 -14.00 10.47 -7.27
C PRO A 663 -15.02 9.45 -6.76
N TRP A 664 -14.66 8.64 -5.75
CA TRP A 664 -15.57 7.64 -5.18
C TRP A 664 -16.68 8.21 -4.28
N LYS A 665 -16.53 9.46 -3.79
CA LYS A 665 -17.55 10.17 -3.00
C LYS A 665 -18.60 10.87 -3.87
N LEU A 666 -18.28 11.11 -5.15
CA LEU A 666 -19.15 11.83 -6.08
C LEU A 666 -20.14 10.87 -6.74
N ASP A 667 -21.22 11.39 -7.31
CA ASP A 667 -22.15 10.58 -8.08
C ASP A 667 -21.54 10.11 -9.41
N LYS A 668 -22.23 9.20 -10.10
CA LYS A 668 -21.78 8.72 -11.42
C LYS A 668 -21.72 9.89 -12.41
N TRP A 669 -20.71 9.92 -13.28
CA TRP A 669 -20.56 11.02 -14.23
C TRP A 669 -21.62 10.96 -15.33
N GLN A 670 -22.17 12.12 -15.67
CA GLN A 670 -23.05 12.34 -16.81
C GLN A 670 -22.65 13.68 -17.47
N PRO A 671 -22.62 13.76 -18.82
CA PRO A 671 -22.12 14.94 -19.53
C PRO A 671 -23.02 16.18 -19.45
N SER A 672 -24.31 15.99 -19.17
CA SER A 672 -25.37 17.01 -19.16
C SER A 672 -25.87 17.36 -17.76
N THR A 673 -25.14 16.98 -16.71
CA THR A 673 -25.54 17.26 -15.33
C THR A 673 -24.87 18.52 -14.85
N SER A 674 -25.66 19.56 -14.62
CA SER A 674 -25.22 20.80 -13.99
C SER A 674 -24.90 20.55 -12.51
N GLU A 675 -23.63 20.31 -12.20
CA GLU A 675 -23.12 20.24 -10.83
C GLU A 675 -22.43 21.56 -10.48
N THR A 676 -22.80 22.15 -9.34
CA THR A 676 -22.09 23.32 -8.80
C THR A 676 -20.62 22.97 -8.55
N TYR A 677 -19.71 23.76 -9.11
CA TYR A 677 -18.30 23.63 -8.80
C TYR A 677 -18.07 23.89 -7.31
N ILE A 678 -17.37 22.98 -6.63
CA ILE A 678 -17.00 23.15 -5.21
C ILE A 678 -15.52 23.47 -5.20
N GLU A 679 -15.21 24.75 -4.96
CA GLU A 679 -13.85 25.27 -4.80
C GLU A 679 -13.21 24.73 -3.51
N LEU A 680 -11.88 24.62 -3.52
CA LEU A 680 -11.11 24.40 -2.30
C LEU A 680 -11.19 25.66 -1.43
N GLU A 681 -11.85 25.54 -0.28
CA GLU A 681 -11.82 26.57 0.76
C GLU A 681 -10.38 26.97 1.05
N LYS A 682 -10.04 28.25 0.85
CA LYS A 682 -8.76 28.81 1.29
C LYS A 682 -8.66 28.59 2.80
N PRO A 683 -7.72 27.77 3.29
CA PRO A 683 -7.57 27.62 4.73
C PRO A 683 -7.17 28.98 5.31
N PRO A 684 -7.74 29.38 6.46
CA PRO A 684 -7.28 30.58 7.14
C PRO A 684 -5.79 30.45 7.44
N THR A 685 -5.02 31.51 7.24
CA THR A 685 -3.56 31.53 7.34
C THR A 685 -3.08 31.53 8.80
N ILE A 686 -3.55 30.57 9.58
CA ILE A 686 -3.20 30.38 10.99
C ILE A 686 -2.19 29.24 11.05
N SER A 687 -0.94 29.55 11.38
CA SER A 687 0.08 28.53 11.61
C SER A 687 -0.32 27.69 12.82
N ALA A 688 -0.12 26.36 12.77
CA ALA A 688 -0.35 25.47 13.89
C ALA A 688 0.36 25.92 15.18
N PHE A 689 1.48 26.66 15.06
CA PHE A 689 2.32 27.14 16.15
C PHE A 689 2.02 28.60 16.56
N GLN A 690 1.10 29.30 15.89
CA GLN A 690 0.76 30.69 16.20
C GLN A 690 0.11 30.81 17.57
N GLY A 691 0.59 31.75 18.41
CA GLY A 691 0.08 31.93 19.77
C GLY A 691 0.40 30.76 20.71
N ARG A 692 1.51 30.05 20.46
CA ARG A 692 1.98 28.91 21.27
C ARG A 692 3.48 29.02 21.52
N ALA A 693 3.93 28.45 22.63
CA ALA A 693 5.35 28.38 23.00
C ALA A 693 5.74 26.93 23.33
N PRO A 694 7.00 26.51 23.12
CA PRO A 694 7.42 25.15 23.45
C PRO A 694 7.40 24.92 24.96
N ALA A 695 6.71 23.87 25.40
CA ALA A 695 6.62 23.47 26.80
C ALA A 695 8.00 23.21 27.44
N SER A 696 8.12 23.44 28.75
CA SER A 696 9.30 23.05 29.52
C SER A 696 9.38 21.53 29.68
N ASN A 697 10.60 21.00 29.72
CA ASN A 697 10.90 19.61 30.02
C ASN A 697 12.15 19.51 30.92
N SER A 698 12.55 18.30 31.27
CA SER A 698 13.71 18.01 32.14
C SER A 698 15.08 18.30 31.52
N PHE A 699 15.17 18.51 30.21
CA PHE A 699 16.43 18.77 29.51
C PHE A 699 16.76 20.27 29.49
N ALA A 700 18.05 20.59 29.35
CA ALA A 700 18.47 21.96 29.12
C ALA A 700 17.87 22.49 27.81
N LYS A 701 17.57 23.79 27.73
CA LYS A 701 17.12 24.44 26.48
C LYS A 701 18.15 24.32 25.34
N THR A 702 19.44 24.23 25.69
CA THR A 702 20.57 23.99 24.78
C THR A 702 20.81 22.51 24.43
N ASP A 703 20.09 21.56 25.02
CA ASP A 703 20.25 20.14 24.68
C ASP A 703 19.34 19.76 23.50
N PHE A 704 19.77 20.06 22.28
CA PHE A 704 18.97 19.77 21.08
C PHE A 704 18.56 18.29 20.97
N VAL A 705 19.49 17.38 21.30
CA VAL A 705 19.30 15.93 21.18
C VAL A 705 18.29 15.41 22.21
N GLY A 706 18.40 15.84 23.47
CA GLY A 706 17.42 15.52 24.52
C GLY A 706 16.04 16.10 24.22
N ASN A 707 15.97 17.34 23.74
CA ASN A 707 14.69 17.98 23.41
C ASN A 707 13.96 17.32 22.23
N ILE A 708 14.67 16.94 21.15
CA ILE A 708 14.03 16.25 20.00
C ILE A 708 13.64 14.81 20.34
N ARG A 709 14.44 14.11 21.15
CA ARG A 709 14.11 12.78 21.71
C ARG A 709 12.83 12.86 22.58
N PHE A 710 12.73 13.86 23.45
CA PHE A 710 11.53 14.10 24.27
C PHE A 710 10.29 14.32 23.39
N ALA A 711 10.35 15.20 22.39
CA ALA A 711 9.22 15.46 21.51
C ALA A 711 8.82 14.23 20.68
N ALA A 712 9.80 13.48 20.15
CA ALA A 712 9.54 12.22 19.45
C ALA A 712 8.86 11.18 20.36
N GLN A 713 9.26 11.08 21.63
CA GLN A 713 8.65 10.20 22.63
C GLN A 713 7.20 10.59 22.93
N VAL A 714 6.91 11.89 23.12
CA VAL A 714 5.53 12.39 23.36
C VAL A 714 4.62 12.11 22.15
N LEU A 715 5.15 12.26 20.93
CA LEU A 715 4.41 11.96 19.69
C LEU A 715 4.19 10.45 19.43
N ASN A 716 4.85 9.55 20.17
CA ASN A 716 4.73 8.11 19.92
C ASN A 716 3.31 7.61 20.23
N GLY A 717 2.64 7.06 19.22
CA GLY A 717 1.26 6.61 19.30
C GLY A 717 0.21 7.66 18.91
N ALA A 718 0.60 8.92 18.67
CA ALA A 718 -0.26 9.89 18.00
C ALA A 718 -0.62 9.39 16.59
N ARG A 719 -1.87 9.59 16.14
CA ARG A 719 -2.36 9.06 14.86
C ARG A 719 -2.00 9.96 13.66
N LEU A 720 -0.78 10.51 13.69
CA LEU A 720 -0.19 11.41 12.70
C LEU A 720 0.74 10.64 11.74
N ASN A 721 0.93 11.16 10.52
CA ASN A 721 1.96 10.66 9.62
C ASN A 721 3.37 11.05 10.12
N ASP A 722 4.35 10.26 9.68
CA ASP A 722 5.76 10.37 10.04
C ASP A 722 6.37 11.74 9.71
N GLU A 723 6.04 12.31 8.54
CA GLU A 723 6.49 13.63 8.12
C GLU A 723 5.96 14.77 9.03
N CYS A 724 4.70 14.67 9.50
CA CYS A 724 4.13 15.65 10.44
C CYS A 724 4.70 15.48 11.85
N GLN A 725 4.90 14.25 12.32
CA GLN A 725 5.55 13.99 13.60
C GLN A 725 6.99 14.56 13.61
N MET A 726 7.77 14.33 12.54
CA MET A 726 9.11 14.92 12.43
C MET A 726 9.07 16.45 12.42
N LYS A 727 8.15 17.07 11.66
CA LYS A 727 7.95 18.53 11.65
C LYS A 727 7.67 19.09 13.05
N ILE A 728 6.78 18.47 13.83
CA ILE A 728 6.47 18.92 15.19
C ILE A 728 7.70 18.74 16.12
N ALA A 729 8.35 17.57 16.08
CA ALA A 729 9.51 17.27 16.93
C ALA A 729 10.71 18.18 16.66
N LEU A 730 11.03 18.40 15.38
CA LEU A 730 12.10 19.30 14.95
C LEU A 730 11.80 20.75 15.33
N THR A 731 10.57 21.22 15.10
CA THR A 731 10.16 22.59 15.48
C THR A 731 10.27 22.79 16.99
N TYR A 732 9.86 21.81 17.81
CA TYR A 732 9.96 21.90 19.27
C TYR A 732 11.41 22.07 19.74
N ALA A 733 12.34 21.24 19.23
CA ALA A 733 13.75 21.32 19.58
C ALA A 733 14.41 22.61 19.08
N MET A 734 14.03 23.10 17.90
CA MET A 734 14.52 24.37 17.35
C MET A 734 14.04 25.58 18.17
N GLU A 735 12.77 25.66 18.53
CA GLU A 735 12.25 26.77 19.35
C GLU A 735 12.87 26.76 20.76
N ARG A 736 13.02 25.57 21.38
CA ARG A 736 13.72 25.41 22.67
C ARG A 736 15.16 25.94 22.62
N TRP A 737 15.87 25.71 21.52
CA TRP A 737 17.24 26.19 21.30
C TRP A 737 17.31 27.71 21.06
N LYS A 738 16.42 28.25 20.21
CA LYS A 738 16.33 29.68 19.91
C LYS A 738 16.17 30.55 21.16
N LEU A 739 15.42 30.07 22.16
CA LEU A 739 15.19 30.76 23.45
C LEU A 739 16.45 31.12 24.24
N ILE A 740 17.63 30.59 23.90
CA ILE A 740 18.92 30.99 24.51
C ILE A 740 19.88 31.53 23.46
N LEU A 741 20.11 30.79 22.37
CA LEU A 741 21.27 31.03 21.52
C LEU A 741 20.98 31.91 20.29
N TRP A 742 19.72 32.27 20.02
CA TRP A 742 19.26 33.11 18.88
C TRP A 742 19.77 32.67 17.48
N THR A 743 20.36 31.48 17.40
CA THR A 743 21.03 30.88 16.25
C THR A 743 20.43 29.50 16.00
N LYS A 744 20.56 28.96 14.78
CA LYS A 744 20.08 27.61 14.47
C LYS A 744 21.07 26.54 14.97
N PRO A 745 20.60 25.35 15.39
CA PRO A 745 21.49 24.28 15.83
C PRO A 745 22.35 23.75 14.67
N PRO A 746 23.64 23.40 14.91
CA PRO A 746 24.49 22.75 13.93
C PRO A 746 23.91 21.44 13.39
N LEU A 747 24.16 21.15 12.11
CA LEU A 747 23.68 19.95 11.42
C LEU A 747 24.15 18.64 12.11
N ASP A 748 25.32 18.65 12.73
CA ASP A 748 25.87 17.45 13.38
C ASP A 748 25.08 17.05 14.64
N LEU A 749 24.40 17.99 15.31
CA LEU A 749 23.48 17.69 16.42
C LEU A 749 22.21 16.99 15.91
N PHE A 750 21.69 17.39 14.74
CA PHE A 750 20.58 16.69 14.10
C PHE A 750 21.00 15.29 13.62
N SER A 751 22.20 15.18 13.05
CA SER A 751 22.74 13.88 12.62
C SER A 751 22.89 12.93 13.81
N SER A 752 23.39 13.43 14.94
CA SER A 752 23.54 12.66 16.18
C SER A 752 22.20 12.27 16.84
N SER A 753 21.12 13.03 16.61
CA SER A 753 19.82 12.75 17.23
C SER A 753 19.02 11.63 16.54
N MET A 754 19.40 11.25 15.32
CA MET A 754 18.69 10.27 14.49
C MET A 754 18.45 8.93 15.21
N ALA A 755 19.49 8.33 15.78
CA ALA A 755 19.36 7.07 16.52
C ALA A 755 18.42 7.19 17.72
N ALA A 756 18.50 8.30 18.47
CA ALA A 756 17.66 8.56 19.63
C ALA A 756 16.17 8.77 19.27
N ILE A 757 15.88 9.38 18.12
CA ILE A 757 14.50 9.56 17.62
C ILE A 757 13.89 8.19 17.26
N GLN A 758 14.62 7.35 16.52
CA GLN A 758 14.14 6.04 16.08
C GLN A 758 13.95 5.08 17.26
N GLU A 759 14.81 5.15 18.28
CA GLU A 759 14.68 4.38 19.53
C GLU A 759 13.37 4.66 20.28
N VAL A 760 13.01 5.95 20.44
CA VAL A 760 11.81 6.34 21.21
C VAL A 760 10.53 6.36 20.39
N ASN A 761 10.62 6.52 19.06
CA ASN A 761 9.48 6.56 18.16
C ASN A 761 9.82 5.97 16.78
N PRO A 762 9.72 4.63 16.60
CA PRO A 762 9.97 3.96 15.33
C PRO A 762 8.89 4.23 14.27
N THR A 763 7.86 5.06 14.55
CA THR A 763 6.90 5.48 13.52
C THR A 763 7.43 6.65 12.68
N ILE A 764 8.41 7.40 13.19
CA ILE A 764 9.08 8.48 12.46
C ILE A 764 10.14 7.86 11.54
N SER A 765 9.88 7.83 10.24
CA SER A 765 10.84 7.36 9.25
C SER A 765 11.88 8.44 8.93
N LEU A 766 13.16 8.12 9.14
CA LEU A 766 14.31 8.95 8.82
C LEU A 766 14.67 8.95 7.32
N GLN A 767 13.64 8.97 6.47
CA GLN A 767 13.78 9.04 5.02
C GLN A 767 13.00 10.24 4.51
N PHE A 768 13.61 11.08 3.67
CA PHE A 768 13.04 12.35 3.24
C PHE A 768 13.33 12.63 1.75
N ARG A 769 12.55 13.52 1.16
CA ARG A 769 12.88 14.15 -0.15
C ARG A 769 13.69 15.41 0.10
N CYS A 770 14.49 15.83 -0.88
CA CYS A 770 15.20 17.10 -0.80
C CYS A 770 14.22 18.27 -0.98
N GLY A 771 13.96 19.02 0.09
CA GLY A 771 13.03 20.16 0.07
C GLY A 771 13.43 21.24 -0.92
N ILE A 772 14.73 21.51 -1.06
CA ILE A 772 15.28 22.48 -2.02
C ILE A 772 14.98 22.03 -3.47
N CYS A 773 15.44 20.83 -3.87
CA CYS A 773 15.18 20.32 -5.23
C CYS A 773 13.69 20.12 -5.56
N VAL A 774 12.83 19.95 -4.54
CA VAL A 774 11.37 19.87 -4.72
C VAL A 774 10.74 21.25 -4.93
N LYS A 775 11.23 22.31 -4.26
CA LYS A 775 10.74 23.69 -4.41
C LYS A 775 11.20 24.33 -5.72
N GLU A 776 12.48 24.17 -6.08
CA GLU A 776 13.08 24.93 -7.19
C GLU A 776 12.57 24.53 -8.58
N GLY A 777 12.13 23.28 -8.77
CA GLY A 777 11.61 22.78 -10.05
C GLY A 777 12.66 22.59 -11.16
N VAL A 778 13.81 23.28 -11.09
CA VAL A 778 14.94 23.19 -12.04
C VAL A 778 15.56 21.78 -12.10
N VAL A 779 15.47 21.01 -11.01
CA VAL A 779 16.00 19.64 -10.95
C VAL A 779 15.02 18.66 -11.57
N ASN A 780 15.50 17.84 -12.52
CA ASN A 780 14.72 16.79 -13.20
C ASN A 780 13.83 16.01 -12.22
N GLN A 781 12.52 15.99 -12.48
CA GLN A 781 11.51 15.36 -11.63
C GLN A 781 11.72 13.84 -11.39
N ASN A 782 12.53 13.18 -12.23
CA ASN A 782 12.93 11.78 -12.05
C ASN A 782 14.18 11.58 -11.18
N ALA A 783 14.84 12.64 -10.73
CA ALA A 783 15.99 12.56 -9.82
C ALA A 783 15.62 11.85 -8.51
N ARG A 784 16.54 11.00 -8.01
CA ARG A 784 16.28 10.09 -6.88
C ARG A 784 15.76 10.84 -5.64
N GLN A 785 16.36 11.98 -5.33
CA GLN A 785 16.06 12.83 -4.16
C GLN A 785 14.77 13.67 -4.29
N VAL A 786 14.21 13.83 -5.49
CA VAL A 786 12.94 14.52 -5.75
C VAL A 786 11.80 13.51 -5.75
N LYS A 787 11.99 12.39 -6.46
CA LYS A 787 10.96 11.36 -6.70
C LYS A 787 10.78 10.39 -5.53
N TYR A 788 11.85 10.07 -4.81
CA TYR A 788 11.84 9.08 -3.74
C TYR A 788 12.34 9.67 -2.43
N ARG A 789 11.84 9.13 -1.31
CA ARG A 789 12.42 9.39 0.01
C ARG A 789 13.73 8.60 0.11
N ILE A 790 14.83 9.29 0.37
CA ILE A 790 16.17 8.70 0.59
C ILE A 790 16.52 8.77 2.07
N ALA A 791 17.46 7.95 2.53
CA ALA A 791 17.94 7.98 3.91
C ALA A 791 18.44 9.39 4.29
N ALA A 792 18.26 9.78 5.54
CA ALA A 792 18.70 11.09 6.01
C ALA A 792 20.21 11.30 5.79
N ASP A 793 21.07 10.30 6.01
CA ASP A 793 22.50 10.38 5.71
C ASP A 793 22.78 10.67 4.21
N ASP A 794 22.12 9.94 3.29
CA ASP A 794 22.18 10.20 1.84
C ASP A 794 21.73 11.64 1.50
N LEU A 795 20.68 12.13 2.17
CA LEU A 795 20.15 13.48 1.94
C LEU A 795 21.08 14.57 2.46
N LEU A 796 21.71 14.37 3.62
CA LEU A 796 22.67 15.31 4.19
C LEU A 796 23.98 15.33 3.38
N ALA A 797 24.42 14.20 2.86
CA ALA A 797 25.52 14.14 1.88
C ALA A 797 25.16 14.86 0.57
N HIS A 798 23.91 14.72 0.09
CA HIS A 798 23.42 15.48 -1.06
C HIS A 798 23.38 16.99 -0.79
N TRP A 799 22.90 17.43 0.37
CA TRP A 799 22.90 18.85 0.74
C TRP A 799 24.32 19.42 0.83
N ARG A 800 25.24 18.75 1.53
CA ARG A 800 26.66 19.15 1.63
C ARG A 800 27.33 19.30 0.26
N THR A 801 26.94 18.51 -0.74
CA THR A 801 27.58 18.51 -2.07
C THR A 801 26.88 19.38 -3.13
N LYS A 802 25.68 19.90 -2.87
CA LYS A 802 24.88 20.64 -3.87
C LYS A 802 24.26 21.95 -3.39
N HIS A 803 24.09 22.15 -2.09
CA HIS A 803 23.26 23.22 -1.53
C HIS A 803 23.90 23.99 -0.37
N GLN A 804 25.02 23.49 0.17
CA GLN A 804 25.68 23.99 1.38
C GLN A 804 26.01 25.49 1.34
N ASP A 805 26.39 26.01 0.17
CA ASP A 805 26.84 27.41 0.02
C ASP A 805 25.68 28.41 -0.15
N GLN A 806 24.43 27.94 -0.26
CA GLN A 806 23.29 28.76 -0.66
C GLN A 806 22.10 28.72 0.32
N LEU A 807 21.82 27.57 0.94
CA LEU A 807 20.57 27.36 1.69
C LEU A 807 20.76 26.53 2.96
N ASP A 808 19.97 26.83 3.99
CA ASP A 808 20.03 26.17 5.30
C ASP A 808 19.64 24.67 5.23
N TRP A 809 20.30 23.85 6.05
CA TRP A 809 20.07 22.41 6.09
C TRP A 809 18.64 22.04 6.50
N THR A 810 17.95 22.90 7.26
CA THR A 810 16.54 22.66 7.64
C THR A 810 15.60 22.72 6.43
N GLU A 811 15.97 23.42 5.36
CA GLU A 811 15.22 23.45 4.10
C GLU A 811 15.52 22.26 3.19
N ALA A 812 16.63 21.56 3.41
CA ALA A 812 16.95 20.34 2.70
C ALA A 812 15.95 19.21 3.00
N ILE A 813 15.25 19.25 4.14
CA ILE A 813 14.30 18.22 4.56
C ILE A 813 12.88 18.63 4.13
N ASN A 814 12.31 17.94 3.15
CA ASN A 814 10.93 18.19 2.72
C ASN A 814 9.92 17.76 3.80
N LEU A 815 9.46 18.70 4.61
CA LEU A 815 8.45 18.52 5.67
C LEU A 815 7.19 19.37 5.39
N PRO A 816 6.03 19.03 5.98
CA PRO A 816 4.80 19.82 5.82
C PRO A 816 4.96 21.25 6.32
N SER A 817 4.30 22.19 5.64
CA SER A 817 4.11 23.56 6.10
C SER A 817 3.25 23.63 7.36
N ASP A 818 3.36 24.71 8.13
CA ASP A 818 2.62 24.87 9.38
C ASP A 818 1.08 24.80 9.19
N ASN A 819 0.59 25.29 8.05
CA ASN A 819 -0.83 25.24 7.68
C ASN A 819 -1.27 23.82 7.23
N GLU A 820 -0.33 22.96 6.81
CA GLU A 820 -0.60 21.53 6.58
C GLU A 820 -0.58 20.75 7.89
N VAL A 821 0.28 21.09 8.85
CA VAL A 821 0.29 20.49 10.19
C VAL A 821 -1.08 20.63 10.86
N GLU A 822 -1.67 21.84 10.86
CA GLU A 822 -3.00 22.06 11.45
C GLU A 822 -4.09 21.23 10.77
N ARG A 823 -4.11 21.21 9.43
CA ARG A 823 -5.05 20.39 8.64
C ARG A 823 -4.86 18.88 8.86
N ILE A 824 -3.63 18.42 9.11
CA ILE A 824 -3.34 17.00 9.42
C ILE A 824 -3.84 16.66 10.83
N LEU A 825 -3.66 17.55 11.82
CA LEU A 825 -4.19 17.40 13.18
C LEU A 825 -5.72 17.28 13.16
N ASP A 826 -6.43 18.24 12.56
CA ASP A 826 -7.90 18.24 12.47
C ASP A 826 -8.45 16.98 11.80
N LYS A 827 -7.81 16.54 10.71
CA LYS A 827 -8.20 15.35 9.95
C LYS A 827 -7.93 14.06 10.72
N ALA A 828 -6.84 13.99 11.49
CA ALA A 828 -6.54 12.85 12.35
C ALA A 828 -7.57 12.74 13.49
N ASP A 829 -7.93 13.86 14.10
CA ASP A 829 -8.81 13.90 15.27
C ASP A 829 -10.28 13.72 14.89
N THR A 830 -10.76 14.36 13.83
CA THR A 830 -12.09 14.11 13.26
C THR A 830 -12.28 12.62 12.96
N LYS A 831 -11.26 11.98 12.37
CA LYS A 831 -11.30 10.54 12.05
C LYS A 831 -11.26 9.67 13.32
N LEU A 832 -10.42 10.01 14.30
CA LEU A 832 -10.37 9.26 15.56
C LEU A 832 -11.68 9.40 16.33
N GLN A 833 -12.29 10.59 16.37
CA GLN A 833 -13.58 10.81 17.01
C GLN A 833 -14.68 9.98 16.34
N GLN A 834 -14.77 9.98 15.01
CA GLN A 834 -15.69 9.09 14.27
C GLN A 834 -15.47 7.59 14.60
N GLU A 835 -14.21 7.16 14.74
CA GLU A 835 -13.89 5.78 15.15
C GLU A 835 -14.28 5.49 16.61
N LYS A 836 -14.12 6.45 17.53
CA LYS A 836 -14.59 6.39 18.93
C LYS A 836 -16.11 6.33 19.01
N ASP A 837 -16.82 7.24 18.36
CA ASP A 837 -18.29 7.30 18.33
C ASP A 837 -18.87 5.99 17.78
N ALA A 838 -18.32 5.48 16.69
CA ALA A 838 -18.70 4.18 16.14
C ALA A 838 -18.37 3.01 17.12
N ALA A 839 -17.34 3.11 17.95
CA ALA A 839 -17.07 2.13 19.00
C ALA A 839 -18.08 2.23 20.17
N HIS A 840 -18.44 3.44 20.60
CA HIS A 840 -19.46 3.70 21.63
C HIS A 840 -20.87 3.26 21.19
N GLN A 841 -21.32 3.65 19.99
CA GLN A 841 -22.60 3.22 19.42
C GLN A 841 -22.68 1.69 19.29
N ARG A 842 -21.58 1.04 18.90
CA ARG A 842 -21.53 -0.42 18.88
C ARG A 842 -21.63 -1.01 20.28
N LYS A 843 -20.95 -0.45 21.29
CA LYS A 843 -21.03 -0.89 22.69
C LYS A 843 -22.47 -0.80 23.21
N ALA A 844 -23.15 0.33 23.02
CA ALA A 844 -24.55 0.48 23.43
C ALA A 844 -25.47 -0.58 22.79
N ARG A 845 -25.36 -0.81 21.48
CA ARG A 845 -26.10 -1.87 20.76
C ARG A 845 -25.69 -3.31 21.12
N MET A 846 -24.66 -3.52 21.95
CA MET A 846 -24.28 -4.85 22.45
C MET A 846 -25.12 -5.23 23.66
N ASP A 847 -25.41 -4.27 24.52
CA ASP A 847 -26.17 -4.49 25.76
C ASP A 847 -27.64 -4.87 25.45
N GLU A 848 -28.14 -4.48 24.27
CA GLU A 848 -29.44 -4.85 23.72
C GLU A 848 -29.49 -6.24 23.03
N ASP A 849 -28.36 -6.74 22.53
CA ASP A 849 -28.32 -7.89 21.60
C ASP A 849 -27.32 -8.96 22.05
N ILE A 850 -27.80 -9.80 22.99
CA ILE A 850 -27.07 -10.88 23.69
C ILE A 850 -26.28 -11.82 22.75
N ARG A 851 -26.65 -11.89 21.46
CA ARG A 851 -25.97 -12.75 20.46
C ARG A 851 -24.71 -12.12 19.87
N LYS A 852 -24.56 -10.80 19.91
CA LYS A 852 -23.36 -10.10 19.44
C LYS A 852 -22.29 -10.15 20.54
N ARG A 853 -21.02 -10.36 20.17
CA ARG A 853 -19.89 -10.42 21.12
C ARG A 853 -18.98 -9.19 21.05
N PRO A 854 -18.42 -8.72 22.18
CA PRO A 854 -17.52 -7.56 22.19
C PRO A 854 -16.32 -7.74 21.25
N LYS A 855 -16.04 -6.71 20.45
CA LYS A 855 -14.76 -6.62 19.74
C LYS A 855 -13.67 -6.33 20.77
N LEU A 856 -12.78 -7.32 20.98
CA LEU A 856 -11.64 -7.31 21.91
C LEU A 856 -10.73 -6.06 21.84
N LYS A 857 -10.81 -5.30 20.74
CA LYS A 857 -9.94 -4.16 20.43
C LYS A 857 -10.65 -2.79 20.37
N ASN A 858 -11.95 -2.71 20.71
CA ASN A 858 -12.65 -1.42 20.79
C ASN A 858 -12.04 -0.48 21.85
N ASN A 859 -11.61 -1.02 22.99
CA ASN A 859 -11.00 -0.23 24.07
C ASN A 859 -9.71 0.50 23.63
N VAL A 860 -8.97 -0.07 22.66
CA VAL A 860 -7.77 0.57 22.09
C VAL A 860 -8.14 1.87 21.35
N VAL A 861 -9.26 1.89 20.64
CA VAL A 861 -9.76 3.10 19.93
C VAL A 861 -10.25 4.13 20.94
N ILE A 862 -11.03 3.70 21.93
CA ILE A 862 -11.59 4.58 22.98
C ILE A 862 -10.46 5.28 23.76
N ASN A 863 -9.42 4.53 24.14
CA ASN A 863 -8.29 5.02 24.93
C ASN A 863 -7.21 5.72 24.09
N SER A 864 -7.35 5.82 22.77
CA SER A 864 -6.40 6.56 21.92
C SER A 864 -6.54 8.07 22.18
N ARG A 865 -5.43 8.76 22.43
CA ARG A 865 -5.37 10.22 22.58
C ARG A 865 -5.67 10.93 21.26
N LEU A 866 -6.24 12.15 21.31
CA LEU A 866 -6.28 13.01 20.13
C LEU A 866 -4.87 13.52 19.82
N ALA A 867 -4.58 13.74 18.55
CA ALA A 867 -3.32 14.30 18.09
C ALA A 867 -3.15 15.75 18.56
N ARG A 868 -4.24 16.54 18.65
CA ARG A 868 -4.19 17.89 19.24
C ARG A 868 -3.87 17.87 20.73
N ASP A 869 -4.37 16.91 21.52
CA ASP A 869 -3.99 16.77 22.95
C ASP A 869 -2.47 16.60 23.11
N VAL A 870 -1.86 15.80 22.22
CA VAL A 870 -0.42 15.50 22.21
C VAL A 870 0.40 16.69 21.67
N PHE A 871 -0.15 17.43 20.71
CA PHE A 871 0.45 18.66 20.19
C PHE A 871 0.43 19.77 21.25
N ASP A 872 -0.67 19.93 21.98
CA ASP A 872 -0.84 20.93 23.04
C ASP A 872 0.08 20.66 24.26
N GLU A 873 0.50 19.40 24.50
CA GLU A 873 1.56 19.07 25.48
C GLU A 873 2.94 19.61 25.09
N LEU A 874 3.26 19.67 23.79
CA LEU A 874 4.53 20.19 23.29
C LEU A 874 4.48 21.70 23.04
N PHE A 875 3.32 22.21 22.62
CA PHE A 875 3.09 23.61 22.25
C PHE A 875 1.82 24.16 22.90
N PRO A 876 1.77 24.33 24.23
CA PRO A 876 0.64 24.96 24.91
C PRO A 876 0.36 26.36 24.34
N ARG A 877 -0.91 26.74 24.32
CA ARG A 877 -1.33 28.11 23.95
C ARG A 877 -0.80 29.10 24.99
N THR A 878 -0.14 30.15 24.52
CA THR A 878 0.17 31.32 25.34
C THR A 878 -1.11 32.15 25.45
N GLY A 879 -1.61 32.31 26.68
CA GLY A 879 -2.78 33.16 26.98
C GLY A 879 -2.49 34.65 26.85
#